data_AF-A0A2U2ZMJ3-F1
#
_entry.id   AF-A0A2U2ZMJ3-F1
#
_cell.length_a   1.000
_cell.length_b   1.000
_cell.length_c   1.000
_cell.angle_alpha   90.00
_cell.angle_beta   90.00
_cell.angle_gamma   90.00
#
_symmetry.space_group_name_H-M   'P 1'
#
loop_
_entity.id
_entity.type
_entity.pdbx_description
1 polymer ?
#
loop_
_entity_poly.entity_id
_entity_poly.type
_entity_poly.pdbx_seq_one_letter_code
_entity_poly.pdbx_strand_id
1 'polypeptide(L)'
;MAAHITTVAVATLVHLTVPSARTSLWAVIGLAGVAAVLAGSLLHRPAHRWPWWVLAAGLLTFIAGDTYYNVMETYFHAANPFPSPADACYLATYPLFAVGLSGLVRHRWSGHDLPSLLDALILTSGLALPVWVYLVQPLTEVEGLTWQQRAISVTYPLGDVLVLALLARLLAPGPVDGPNRSVQLLVVGTATLLGFDIAYGILQLNLMWETGTLLDTGWIVFYTAWGLAALHPSMVALTATAPQQVSLLPRPRRLVMLTVATLVAPGILLYEGLSGSPHHASVIAAFSSVLFLLVILRLAGIVVVHRKAVARELALRRAGASLVSAVRLEEVARSCEAAVDTLLGPTVRHRTLLLSAGRAAEFTPGGSRMVPRAELGPDLADDLGTLPAVLAYPMTPPDRPAAQVPGVLLVAGPSEPLHETRASLEILASHAGLAVERVALRQEIVRRESEAYFRTLVRNTSDVILIVEDDNTVRYASPSAASVFGDTDLVGASLPGLVDPRDRSRAARELDAVRESGPRATHDHWWVRHREGRVEVEVRCSDFRDERTVAGLVVTLRDVTEQRRLEHELTQRAFHDSLTGLPNRTLLLERIERALLRGRREGSLTCLLFVDLDDFKQVNDTLGHLAGDHLLMAVGSRLAKALRRTDTAARLGGSRPARSPGRWSSAPGPISTR
;
A
#
# COMPACT_ATOMS: atom_id res chain seq x y z
N MET A 1 18.66 -45.09 -15.53
CA MET A 1 20.01 -44.48 -15.66
C MET A 1 21.12 -45.50 -15.39
N ALA A 2 21.24 -46.06 -14.18
CA ALA A 2 22.30 -47.04 -13.85
C ALA A 2 22.37 -48.22 -14.84
N ALA A 3 21.23 -48.85 -15.15
CA ALA A 3 21.16 -49.93 -16.14
C ALA A 3 21.70 -49.53 -17.51
N HIS A 4 21.37 -48.31 -18.01
CA HIS A 4 21.87 -47.83 -19.30
C HIS A 4 23.39 -47.62 -19.29
N ILE A 5 23.93 -47.02 -18.22
CA ILE A 5 25.38 -46.84 -18.05
C ILE A 5 26.08 -48.19 -18.01
N THR A 6 25.57 -49.15 -17.24
CA THR A 6 26.15 -50.50 -17.15
C THR A 6 26.13 -51.20 -18.50
N THR A 7 25.02 -51.17 -19.23
CA THR A 7 24.92 -51.77 -20.56
C THR A 7 25.91 -51.17 -21.53
N VAL A 8 26.00 -49.83 -21.60
CA VAL A 8 26.95 -49.17 -22.50
C VAL A 8 28.39 -49.42 -22.07
N ALA A 9 28.72 -49.36 -20.78
CA ALA A 9 30.08 -49.61 -20.28
C ALA A 9 30.57 -51.03 -20.61
N VAL A 10 29.70 -52.05 -20.44
CA VAL A 10 30.01 -53.43 -20.82
C VAL A 10 30.18 -53.54 -22.34
N ALA A 11 29.28 -52.95 -23.13
CA ALA A 11 29.38 -52.97 -24.59
C ALA A 11 30.66 -52.29 -25.09
N THR A 12 31.05 -51.15 -24.50
CA THR A 12 32.29 -50.43 -24.80
C THR A 12 33.53 -51.27 -24.46
N LEU A 13 33.55 -51.93 -23.30
CA LEU A 13 34.67 -52.79 -22.91
C LEU A 13 34.85 -53.95 -23.91
N VAL A 14 33.77 -54.59 -24.32
CA VAL A 14 33.82 -55.67 -25.32
C VAL A 14 34.20 -55.13 -26.69
N HIS A 15 33.73 -53.94 -27.08
CA HIS A 15 34.09 -53.28 -28.34
C HIS A 15 35.61 -53.01 -28.41
N LEU A 16 36.23 -52.53 -27.33
CA LEU A 16 37.66 -52.25 -27.30
C LEU A 16 38.53 -53.53 -27.27
N THR A 17 38.03 -54.61 -26.66
CA THR A 17 38.81 -55.84 -26.42
C THR A 17 38.60 -56.94 -27.46
N VAL A 18 37.47 -56.96 -28.17
CA VAL A 18 37.09 -58.03 -29.11
C VAL A 18 36.90 -57.45 -30.52
N PRO A 19 37.92 -57.53 -31.40
CA PRO A 19 37.88 -56.95 -32.74
C PRO A 19 36.72 -57.46 -33.60
N SER A 20 36.38 -58.75 -33.51
CA SER A 20 35.29 -59.36 -34.28
C SER A 20 33.89 -58.88 -33.89
N ALA A 21 33.74 -58.27 -32.71
CA ALA A 21 32.46 -57.77 -32.22
C ALA A 21 32.31 -56.25 -32.41
N ARG A 22 33.34 -55.55 -32.90
CA ARG A 22 33.37 -54.07 -32.96
C ARG A 22 32.17 -53.47 -33.69
N THR A 23 31.92 -53.92 -34.92
CA THR A 23 30.85 -53.39 -35.78
C THR A 23 29.46 -53.63 -35.20
N SER A 24 29.20 -54.84 -34.70
CA SER A 24 27.90 -55.18 -34.10
C SER A 24 27.67 -54.44 -32.78
N LEU A 25 28.70 -54.31 -31.94
CA LEU A 25 28.60 -53.59 -30.67
C LEU A 25 28.44 -52.09 -30.86
N TRP A 26 29.00 -51.51 -31.93
CA TRP A 26 28.80 -50.09 -32.26
C TRP A 26 27.32 -49.77 -32.47
N ALA A 27 26.65 -50.57 -33.32
CA ALA A 27 25.22 -50.47 -33.56
C ALA A 27 24.41 -50.63 -32.26
N VAL A 28 24.79 -51.58 -31.40
CA VAL A 28 24.13 -51.80 -30.09
C VAL A 28 24.28 -50.58 -29.18
N ILE A 29 25.46 -49.96 -29.10
CA ILE A 29 25.70 -48.77 -28.27
C ILE A 29 24.84 -47.59 -28.74
N GLY A 30 24.83 -47.30 -30.04
CA GLY A 30 24.01 -46.21 -30.58
C GLY A 30 22.50 -46.45 -30.42
N LEU A 31 22.03 -47.68 -30.70
CA LEU A 31 20.63 -48.07 -30.49
C LEU A 31 20.24 -48.04 -29.01
N ALA A 32 21.15 -48.35 -28.09
CA ALA A 32 20.90 -48.20 -26.66
C ALA A 32 20.65 -46.73 -26.27
N GLY A 33 21.33 -45.78 -26.92
CA GLY A 33 21.07 -44.34 -26.77
C GLY A 33 19.66 -43.95 -27.24
N VAL A 34 19.25 -44.40 -28.43
CA VAL A 34 17.90 -44.19 -28.98
C VAL A 34 16.83 -44.78 -28.05
N ALA A 35 17.03 -46.04 -27.62
CA ALA A 35 16.14 -46.72 -26.70
C ALA A 35 16.03 -45.99 -25.35
N ALA A 36 17.14 -45.44 -24.84
CA ALA A 36 17.14 -44.63 -23.62
C ALA A 36 16.31 -43.35 -23.77
N VAL A 37 16.37 -42.67 -24.92
CA VAL A 37 15.53 -41.49 -25.19
C VAL A 37 14.05 -41.84 -25.23
N LEU A 38 13.68 -42.89 -25.97
CA LEU A 38 12.30 -43.36 -26.06
C LEU A 38 11.77 -43.82 -24.70
N ALA A 39 12.54 -44.65 -23.99
CA ALA A 39 12.20 -45.13 -22.65
C ALA A 39 12.06 -43.96 -21.66
N GLY A 40 12.96 -42.97 -21.68
CA GLY A 40 12.88 -41.77 -20.86
C GLY A 40 11.61 -40.96 -21.10
N SER A 41 11.20 -40.81 -22.37
CA SER A 41 9.97 -40.12 -22.75
C SER A 41 8.69 -40.83 -22.27
N LEU A 42 8.70 -42.18 -22.22
CA LEU A 42 7.62 -43.00 -21.69
C LEU A 42 7.62 -43.02 -20.15
N LEU A 43 8.84 -43.10 -19.60
CA LEU A 43 9.30 -42.87 -18.23
C LEU A 43 8.58 -41.72 -17.52
N HIS A 44 9.03 -40.53 -17.87
CA HIS A 44 8.74 -39.31 -17.13
C HIS A 44 7.56 -38.53 -17.69
N ARG A 45 7.00 -38.97 -18.84
CA ARG A 45 5.80 -38.39 -19.49
C ARG A 45 5.85 -36.85 -19.54
N PRO A 46 6.81 -36.25 -20.25
CA PRO A 46 6.88 -34.80 -20.41
C PRO A 46 5.59 -34.27 -21.06
N ALA A 47 5.24 -33.02 -20.76
CA ALA A 47 4.02 -32.38 -21.25
C ALA A 47 3.92 -32.42 -22.78
N HIS A 48 5.07 -32.28 -23.47
CA HIS A 48 5.18 -32.46 -24.91
C HIS A 48 6.26 -33.49 -25.25
N ARG A 49 5.88 -34.61 -25.87
CA ARG A 49 6.81 -35.73 -26.17
C ARG A 49 7.51 -35.61 -27.52
N TRP A 50 6.90 -34.89 -28.46
CA TRP A 50 7.40 -34.79 -29.84
C TRP A 50 8.86 -34.31 -29.94
N PRO A 51 9.37 -33.34 -29.14
CA PRO A 51 10.75 -32.88 -29.29
C PRO A 51 11.75 -34.02 -29.03
N TRP A 52 11.47 -34.85 -28.03
CA TRP A 52 12.29 -36.01 -27.69
C TRP A 52 12.20 -37.13 -28.73
N TRP A 53 11.05 -37.32 -29.37
CA TRP A 53 10.91 -38.28 -30.47
C TRP A 53 11.70 -37.85 -31.71
N VAL A 54 11.71 -36.55 -32.03
CA VAL A 54 12.53 -36.03 -33.13
C VAL A 54 14.02 -36.14 -32.81
N LEU A 55 14.45 -35.90 -31.57
CA LEU A 55 15.84 -36.14 -31.15
C LEU A 55 16.22 -37.62 -31.24
N ALA A 56 15.32 -38.53 -30.84
CA ALA A 56 15.52 -39.97 -31.00
C ALA A 56 15.61 -40.38 -32.47
N ALA A 57 14.80 -39.78 -33.34
CA ALA A 57 14.89 -39.99 -34.79
C ALA A 57 16.23 -39.48 -35.35
N GLY A 58 16.72 -38.32 -34.90
CA GLY A 58 18.04 -37.82 -35.28
C GLY A 58 19.17 -38.77 -34.85
N LEU A 59 19.14 -39.27 -33.61
CA LEU A 59 20.11 -40.25 -33.13
C LEU A 59 20.04 -41.56 -33.93
N LEU A 60 18.83 -42.00 -34.30
CA LEU A 60 18.62 -43.19 -35.12
C LEU A 60 19.20 -43.03 -36.53
N THR A 61 19.03 -41.86 -37.13
CA THR A 61 19.61 -41.56 -38.44
C THR A 61 21.14 -41.50 -38.36
N PHE A 62 21.69 -40.91 -37.30
CA PHE A 62 23.13 -40.83 -37.08
C PHE A 62 23.76 -42.23 -36.94
N ILE A 63 23.20 -43.10 -36.09
CA ILE A 63 23.69 -44.49 -35.94
C ILE A 63 23.47 -45.33 -37.21
N ALA A 64 22.43 -45.06 -38.01
CA ALA A 64 22.24 -45.71 -39.30
C ALA A 64 23.38 -45.37 -40.28
N GLY A 65 23.84 -44.12 -40.27
CA GLY A 65 25.03 -43.67 -41.01
C GLY A 65 26.29 -44.42 -40.58
N ASP A 66 26.58 -44.43 -39.28
CA ASP A 66 27.72 -45.16 -38.70
C ASP A 66 27.68 -46.66 -39.01
N THR A 67 26.50 -47.28 -38.89
CA THR A 67 26.33 -48.71 -39.14
C THR A 67 26.56 -49.01 -40.60
N TYR A 68 26.03 -48.20 -41.52
CA TYR A 68 26.31 -48.33 -42.95
C TYR A 68 27.80 -48.21 -43.24
N TYR A 69 28.45 -47.16 -42.72
CA TYR A 69 29.87 -46.90 -42.93
C TYR A 69 30.73 -48.10 -42.49
N ASN A 70 30.55 -48.55 -41.25
CA ASN A 70 31.30 -49.67 -40.68
C ASN A 70 31.03 -50.99 -41.40
N VAL A 71 29.79 -51.24 -41.85
CA VAL A 71 29.45 -52.48 -42.56
C VAL A 71 30.09 -52.52 -43.94
N MET A 72 30.09 -51.41 -44.67
CA MET A 72 30.75 -51.33 -45.98
C MET A 72 32.26 -51.57 -45.89
N GLU A 73 32.91 -50.98 -44.89
CA GLU A 73 34.36 -51.13 -44.68
C GLU A 73 34.74 -52.52 -44.15
N THR A 74 34.03 -53.01 -43.12
CA THR A 74 34.44 -54.24 -42.40
C THR A 74 34.01 -55.51 -43.12
N TYR A 75 32.79 -55.56 -43.68
CA TYR A 75 32.25 -56.80 -44.29
C TYR A 75 32.36 -56.81 -45.81
N PHE A 76 32.15 -55.66 -46.45
CA PHE A 76 32.19 -55.57 -47.91
C PHE A 76 33.56 -55.14 -48.44
N HIS A 77 34.49 -54.74 -47.55
CA HIS A 77 35.82 -54.23 -47.90
C HIS A 77 35.79 -53.19 -49.02
N ALA A 78 34.69 -52.41 -49.07
CA ALA A 78 34.46 -51.41 -50.10
C ALA A 78 34.96 -50.06 -49.59
N ALA A 79 35.72 -49.34 -50.42
CA ALA A 79 36.05 -47.95 -50.15
C ALA A 79 34.75 -47.13 -50.15
N ASN A 80 34.43 -46.46 -49.05
CA ASN A 80 33.26 -45.58 -48.99
C ASN A 80 33.54 -44.32 -49.81
N PRO A 81 32.87 -44.13 -50.98
CA PRO A 81 33.10 -42.94 -51.79
C PRO A 81 32.53 -41.73 -51.06
N PHE A 82 33.22 -40.59 -51.09
CA PHE A 82 32.70 -39.34 -50.55
C PHE A 82 32.08 -38.51 -51.69
N PRO A 83 30.78 -38.15 -51.65
CA PRO A 83 29.78 -38.50 -50.63
C PRO A 83 29.16 -39.91 -50.81
N SER A 84 28.76 -40.51 -49.68
CA SER A 84 28.18 -41.84 -49.53
C SER A 84 26.73 -41.79 -49.00
N PRO A 85 26.00 -42.92 -49.00
CA PRO A 85 24.73 -43.01 -48.28
C PRO A 85 24.83 -42.74 -46.77
N ALA A 86 26.01 -42.93 -46.14
CA ALA A 86 26.22 -42.54 -44.75
C ALA A 86 26.18 -41.01 -44.58
N ASP A 87 26.79 -40.26 -45.52
CA ASP A 87 26.76 -38.79 -45.51
C ASP A 87 25.34 -38.24 -45.59
N ALA A 88 24.46 -38.88 -46.37
CA ALA A 88 23.04 -38.50 -46.42
C ALA A 88 22.35 -38.69 -45.05
N CYS A 89 22.70 -39.75 -44.31
CA CYS A 89 22.19 -39.99 -42.96
C CYS A 89 22.72 -38.95 -41.97
N TYR A 90 24.01 -38.63 -42.03
CA TYR A 90 24.60 -37.60 -41.18
C TYR A 90 24.01 -36.21 -41.46
N LEU A 91 23.84 -35.83 -42.72
CA LEU A 91 23.21 -34.56 -43.10
C LEU A 91 21.76 -34.46 -42.61
N ALA A 92 21.01 -35.56 -42.64
CA ALA A 92 19.64 -35.60 -42.13
C ALA A 92 19.56 -35.50 -40.58
N THR A 93 20.67 -35.76 -39.87
CA THR A 93 20.73 -35.66 -38.41
C THR A 93 20.59 -34.20 -37.94
N TYR A 94 21.26 -33.26 -38.59
CA TYR A 94 21.24 -31.84 -38.22
C TYR A 94 19.85 -31.19 -38.21
N PRO A 95 19.02 -31.28 -39.27
CA PRO A 95 17.67 -30.70 -39.23
C PRO A 95 16.79 -31.38 -38.19
N LEU A 96 16.94 -32.69 -37.96
CA LEU A 96 16.21 -33.39 -36.90
C LEU A 96 16.60 -32.86 -35.51
N PHE A 97 17.90 -32.74 -35.23
CA PHE A 97 18.37 -32.14 -33.98
C PHE A 97 17.92 -30.69 -33.84
N ALA A 98 18.00 -29.89 -34.90
CA ALA A 98 17.56 -28.50 -34.89
C ALA A 98 16.06 -28.38 -34.58
N VAL A 99 15.21 -29.21 -35.19
CA VAL A 99 13.76 -29.22 -34.97
C VAL A 99 13.43 -29.71 -33.55
N GLY A 100 14.06 -30.78 -33.08
CA GLY A 100 13.87 -31.32 -31.74
C GLY A 100 14.28 -30.33 -30.65
N LEU A 101 15.48 -29.74 -30.75
CA LEU A 101 15.97 -28.75 -29.78
C LEU A 101 15.16 -27.44 -29.84
N SER A 102 14.77 -26.98 -31.05
CA SER A 102 13.89 -25.81 -31.19
C SER A 102 12.52 -26.05 -30.56
N GLY A 103 12.03 -27.29 -30.60
CA GLY A 103 10.85 -27.72 -29.86
C GLY A 103 10.99 -27.51 -28.36
N LEU A 104 12.08 -28.00 -27.76
CA LEU A 104 12.35 -27.81 -26.33
C LEU A 104 12.48 -26.31 -25.97
N VAL A 105 13.17 -25.55 -26.80
CA VAL A 105 13.34 -24.10 -26.67
C VAL A 105 11.98 -23.38 -26.67
N ARG A 106 11.10 -23.71 -27.62
CA ARG A 106 9.78 -23.08 -27.77
C ARG A 106 8.85 -23.33 -26.57
N HIS A 107 8.86 -24.53 -26.02
CA HIS A 107 7.98 -24.86 -24.88
C HIS A 107 8.54 -24.34 -23.55
N ARG A 108 9.87 -24.15 -23.46
CA ARG A 108 10.51 -23.59 -22.27
C ARG A 108 10.36 -22.07 -22.14
N TRP A 109 10.21 -21.33 -23.24
CA TRP A 109 9.93 -19.90 -23.22
C TRP A 109 8.63 -19.59 -23.97
N SER A 110 7.56 -19.30 -23.24
CA SER A 110 6.25 -18.94 -23.79
C SER A 110 6.15 -17.49 -24.28
N GLY A 111 7.25 -16.89 -24.75
CA GLY A 111 7.31 -15.49 -25.22
C GLY A 111 8.61 -15.14 -25.95
N HIS A 112 8.69 -13.91 -26.48
CA HIS A 112 9.88 -13.41 -27.18
C HIS A 112 11.01 -13.07 -26.18
N ASP A 113 11.75 -14.09 -25.73
CA ASP A 113 12.95 -13.91 -24.89
C ASP A 113 14.16 -13.45 -25.73
N LEU A 114 14.09 -12.20 -26.21
CA LEU A 114 15.15 -11.55 -26.98
C LEU A 114 16.50 -11.52 -26.20
N PRO A 115 16.55 -11.26 -24.88
CA PRO A 115 17.79 -11.33 -24.11
C PRO A 115 18.50 -12.69 -24.19
N SER A 116 17.78 -13.81 -24.04
CA SER A 116 18.39 -15.14 -24.14
C SER A 116 18.78 -15.50 -25.57
N LEU A 117 18.04 -15.01 -26.57
CA LEU A 117 18.40 -15.16 -27.98
C LEU A 117 19.72 -14.44 -28.29
N LEU A 118 19.85 -13.18 -27.86
CA LEU A 118 21.07 -12.39 -28.08
C LEU A 118 22.30 -13.05 -27.42
N ASP A 119 22.15 -13.56 -26.20
CA ASP A 119 23.25 -14.26 -25.53
C ASP A 119 23.67 -15.55 -26.23
N ALA A 120 22.69 -16.32 -26.75
CA ALA A 120 23.00 -17.50 -27.55
C ALA A 120 23.74 -17.10 -28.84
N LEU A 121 23.28 -16.05 -29.53
CA LEU A 121 23.92 -15.52 -30.74
C LEU A 121 25.34 -15.01 -30.49
N ILE A 122 25.60 -14.37 -29.34
CA ILE A 122 26.94 -13.93 -28.94
C ILE A 122 27.85 -15.15 -28.75
N LEU A 123 27.39 -16.15 -27.99
CA LEU A 123 28.17 -17.35 -27.74
C LEU A 123 28.47 -18.10 -29.04
N THR A 124 27.47 -18.25 -29.92
CA THR A 124 27.61 -18.99 -31.17
C THR A 124 28.48 -18.26 -32.17
N SER A 125 28.36 -16.93 -32.27
CA SER A 125 29.25 -16.15 -33.13
C SER A 125 30.69 -16.22 -32.63
N GLY A 126 30.91 -16.24 -31.31
CA GLY A 126 32.23 -16.41 -30.70
C GLY A 126 32.85 -17.78 -30.97
N LEU A 127 32.05 -18.86 -30.90
CA LEU A 127 32.50 -20.24 -31.17
C LEU A 127 32.60 -20.56 -32.67
N ALA A 128 31.78 -19.93 -33.51
CA ALA A 128 31.79 -20.10 -34.94
C ALA A 128 33.05 -19.55 -35.60
N LEU A 129 33.69 -18.53 -35.00
CA LEU A 129 34.90 -17.94 -35.56
C LEU A 129 36.08 -18.93 -35.61
N PRO A 130 36.49 -19.62 -34.51
CA PRO A 130 37.50 -20.67 -34.59
C PRO A 130 37.16 -21.78 -35.59
N VAL A 131 35.89 -22.22 -35.60
CA VAL A 131 35.42 -23.25 -36.54
C VAL A 131 35.55 -22.76 -37.97
N TRP A 132 35.27 -21.48 -38.23
CA TRP A 132 35.42 -20.91 -39.56
C TRP A 132 36.90 -20.85 -39.97
N VAL A 133 37.75 -20.27 -39.13
CA VAL A 133 39.17 -20.03 -39.43
C VAL A 133 39.96 -21.33 -39.56
N TYR A 134 39.77 -22.29 -38.65
CA TYR A 134 40.60 -23.49 -38.59
C TYR A 134 40.01 -24.71 -39.31
N LEU A 135 38.72 -24.68 -39.68
CA LEU A 135 38.07 -25.83 -40.31
C LEU A 135 37.37 -25.46 -41.62
N VAL A 136 36.42 -24.53 -41.61
CA VAL A 136 35.63 -24.20 -42.83
C VAL A 136 36.48 -23.58 -43.92
N GLN A 137 37.30 -22.58 -43.59
CA GLN A 137 38.11 -21.89 -44.59
C GLN A 137 39.14 -22.83 -45.26
N PRO A 138 39.95 -23.61 -44.51
CA PRO A 138 40.82 -24.61 -45.13
C PRO A 138 40.05 -25.58 -46.04
N LEU A 139 38.88 -26.07 -45.62
CA LEU A 139 38.06 -26.98 -46.43
C LEU A 139 37.57 -26.36 -47.74
N THR A 140 37.39 -25.04 -47.80
CA THR A 140 37.01 -24.35 -49.04
C THR A 140 38.16 -24.16 -50.02
N GLU A 141 39.40 -24.13 -49.51
CA GLU A 141 40.62 -23.86 -50.29
C GLU A 141 41.31 -25.15 -50.76
N VAL A 142 40.96 -26.33 -50.21
CA VAL A 142 41.50 -27.63 -50.64
C VAL A 142 41.23 -27.89 -52.13
N GLU A 143 42.32 -28.09 -52.88
CA GLU A 143 42.29 -28.48 -54.29
C GLU A 143 41.91 -29.97 -54.44
N GLY A 144 41.15 -30.30 -55.49
CA GLY A 144 40.76 -31.69 -55.79
C GLY A 144 39.37 -32.13 -55.32
N LEU A 145 38.68 -31.35 -54.49
CA LEU A 145 37.28 -31.62 -54.12
C LEU A 145 36.29 -31.07 -55.16
N THR A 146 35.24 -31.84 -55.46
CA THR A 146 34.10 -31.34 -56.24
C THR A 146 33.29 -30.32 -55.43
N TRP A 147 32.48 -29.51 -56.11
CA TRP A 147 31.61 -28.54 -55.41
C TRP A 147 30.64 -29.21 -54.42
N GLN A 148 30.18 -30.43 -54.73
CA GLN A 148 29.30 -31.22 -53.87
C GLN A 148 30.02 -31.67 -52.61
N GLN A 149 31.22 -32.24 -52.78
CA GLN A 149 32.08 -32.66 -51.67
C GLN A 149 32.39 -31.48 -50.75
N ARG A 150 32.76 -30.32 -51.32
CA ARG A 150 32.98 -29.08 -50.54
C ARG A 150 31.74 -28.65 -49.77
N ALA A 151 30.58 -28.62 -50.41
CA ALA A 151 29.33 -28.22 -49.76
C ALA A 151 28.99 -29.14 -48.58
N ILE A 152 29.18 -30.45 -48.73
CA ILE A 152 28.92 -31.43 -47.67
C ILE A 152 29.95 -31.28 -46.54
N SER A 153 31.23 -31.14 -46.85
CA SER A 153 32.29 -30.92 -45.85
C SER A 153 32.09 -29.65 -45.04
N VAL A 154 31.61 -28.56 -45.65
CA VAL A 154 31.29 -27.31 -44.94
C VAL A 154 30.01 -27.42 -44.11
N THR A 155 29.09 -28.32 -44.47
CA THR A 155 27.84 -28.49 -43.74
C THR A 155 28.04 -29.14 -42.37
N TYR A 156 29.00 -30.05 -42.20
CA TYR A 156 29.26 -30.70 -40.90
C TYR A 156 29.61 -29.68 -39.80
N PRO A 157 30.64 -28.82 -39.93
CA PRO A 157 30.98 -27.86 -38.89
C PRO A 157 29.89 -26.81 -38.65
N LEU A 158 29.18 -26.40 -39.70
CA LEU A 158 28.05 -25.47 -39.57
C LEU A 158 26.88 -26.09 -38.81
N GLY A 159 26.62 -27.38 -39.06
CA GLY A 159 25.61 -28.16 -38.34
C GLY A 159 25.92 -28.26 -36.85
N ASP A 160 27.18 -28.54 -36.50
CA ASP A 160 27.58 -28.64 -35.09
C ASP A 160 27.45 -27.32 -34.34
N VAL A 161 27.85 -26.22 -34.98
CA VAL A 161 27.66 -24.85 -34.44
C VAL A 161 26.17 -24.55 -34.23
N LEU A 162 25.30 -24.96 -35.16
CA LEU A 162 23.84 -24.80 -35.02
C LEU A 162 23.27 -25.62 -33.85
N VAL A 163 23.69 -26.87 -33.66
CA VAL A 163 23.24 -27.70 -32.54
C VAL A 163 23.72 -27.10 -31.21
N LEU A 164 24.98 -26.68 -31.14
CA LEU A 164 25.52 -25.97 -29.96
C LEU A 164 24.79 -24.66 -29.69
N ALA A 165 24.37 -23.93 -30.73
CA ALA A 165 23.56 -22.71 -30.58
C ALA A 165 22.25 -22.96 -29.85
N LEU A 166 21.54 -24.01 -30.26
CA LEU A 166 20.25 -24.37 -29.68
C LEU A 166 20.42 -24.91 -28.25
N LEU A 167 21.48 -25.66 -27.97
CA LEU A 167 21.82 -26.13 -26.63
C LEU A 167 22.27 -25.00 -25.69
N ALA A 168 23.06 -24.06 -26.18
CA ALA A 168 23.45 -22.86 -25.46
C ALA A 168 22.23 -22.02 -25.09
N ARG A 169 21.26 -21.92 -26.00
CA ARG A 169 19.96 -21.32 -25.72
C ARG A 169 19.30 -22.07 -24.56
N LEU A 170 19.14 -23.39 -24.63
CA LEU A 170 18.55 -24.23 -23.55
C LEU A 170 19.29 -24.17 -22.20
N LEU A 171 20.60 -23.92 -22.21
CA LEU A 171 21.40 -23.71 -21.00
C LEU A 171 21.12 -22.38 -20.31
N ALA A 172 20.59 -21.39 -21.04
CA ALA A 172 20.23 -20.11 -20.47
C ALA A 172 19.28 -20.35 -19.27
N PRO A 173 19.64 -19.88 -18.06
CA PRO A 173 18.86 -20.15 -16.86
C PRO A 173 17.41 -19.75 -17.06
N GLY A 174 16.49 -20.66 -16.75
CA GLY A 174 15.10 -20.29 -16.52
C GLY A 174 15.01 -19.41 -15.27
N PRO A 175 13.99 -18.55 -15.17
CA PRO A 175 13.84 -17.63 -14.05
C PRO A 175 13.72 -18.29 -12.66
N VAL A 176 13.32 -19.57 -12.59
CA VAL A 176 12.99 -20.27 -11.33
C VAL A 176 13.96 -21.40 -10.99
N ASP A 177 14.59 -22.05 -11.98
CA ASP A 177 15.35 -23.28 -11.74
C ASP A 177 16.86 -23.14 -11.91
N GLY A 178 17.59 -23.89 -11.10
CA GLY A 178 19.04 -24.10 -11.24
C GLY A 178 19.43 -24.73 -12.58
N PRO A 179 20.72 -25.06 -12.78
CA PRO A 179 21.15 -25.74 -14.00
C PRO A 179 20.37 -27.05 -14.21
N ASN A 180 19.66 -27.17 -15.34
CA ASN A 180 18.93 -28.38 -15.69
C ASN A 180 19.93 -29.47 -16.13
N ARG A 181 20.09 -30.51 -15.33
CA ARG A 181 21.04 -31.62 -15.57
C ARG A 181 20.83 -32.31 -16.91
N SER A 182 19.59 -32.45 -17.38
CA SER A 182 19.27 -33.03 -18.69
C SER A 182 19.92 -32.20 -19.82
N VAL A 183 19.83 -30.88 -19.77
CA VAL A 183 20.48 -30.00 -20.75
C VAL A 183 21.99 -30.05 -20.63
N GLN A 184 22.54 -30.10 -19.41
CA GLN A 184 23.98 -30.24 -19.20
C GLN A 184 24.51 -31.51 -19.85
N LEU A 185 23.79 -32.62 -19.73
CA LEU A 185 24.14 -33.89 -20.37
C LEU A 185 24.07 -33.78 -21.91
N LEU A 186 23.05 -33.13 -22.47
CA LEU A 186 23.00 -32.85 -23.92
C LEU A 186 24.22 -32.02 -24.38
N VAL A 187 24.58 -30.99 -23.62
CA VAL A 187 25.72 -30.11 -23.92
C VAL A 187 27.04 -30.86 -23.81
N VAL A 188 27.23 -31.63 -22.74
CA VAL A 188 28.44 -32.45 -22.58
C VAL A 188 28.55 -33.41 -23.75
N GLY A 189 27.47 -34.12 -24.10
CA GLY A 189 27.46 -35.02 -25.24
C GLY A 189 27.83 -34.33 -26.55
N THR A 190 27.22 -33.18 -26.87
CA THR A 190 27.49 -32.47 -28.13
C THR A 190 28.86 -31.78 -28.14
N ALA A 191 29.33 -31.28 -27.00
CA ALA A 191 30.68 -30.71 -26.90
C ALA A 191 31.75 -31.81 -27.05
N THR A 192 31.50 -33.01 -26.51
CA THR A 192 32.35 -34.17 -26.75
C THR A 192 32.31 -34.60 -28.22
N LEU A 193 31.13 -34.66 -28.83
CA LEU A 193 30.98 -34.94 -30.27
C LEU A 193 31.83 -33.97 -31.10
N LEU A 194 31.62 -32.66 -30.95
CA LEU A 194 32.37 -31.65 -31.70
C LEU A 194 33.87 -31.74 -31.46
N GLY A 195 34.31 -31.90 -30.21
CA GLY A 195 35.73 -31.99 -29.89
C GLY A 195 36.40 -33.19 -30.56
N PHE A 196 35.71 -34.32 -30.62
CA PHE A 196 36.21 -35.53 -31.25
C PHE A 196 36.05 -35.52 -32.77
N ASP A 197 35.03 -34.86 -33.33
CA ASP A 197 34.89 -34.65 -34.77
C ASP A 197 36.01 -33.73 -35.30
N ILE A 198 36.38 -32.69 -34.56
CA ILE A 198 37.56 -31.85 -34.87
C ILE A 198 38.84 -32.68 -34.80
N ALA A 199 39.02 -33.48 -33.74
CA ALA A 199 40.20 -34.33 -33.60
C ALA A 199 40.28 -35.39 -34.72
N TYR A 200 39.15 -36.00 -35.08
CA TYR A 200 39.01 -36.93 -36.20
C TYR A 200 39.39 -36.25 -37.51
N GLY A 201 38.84 -35.07 -37.81
CA GLY A 201 39.18 -34.32 -39.02
C GLY A 201 40.69 -34.01 -39.13
N ILE A 202 41.32 -33.59 -38.03
CA ILE A 202 42.77 -33.32 -37.99
C ILE A 202 43.59 -34.60 -38.16
N LEU A 203 43.24 -35.70 -37.47
CA LEU A 203 43.96 -36.96 -37.55
C LEU A 203 43.82 -37.63 -38.92
N GLN A 204 42.63 -37.52 -39.53
CA GLN A 204 42.35 -38.02 -40.87
C GLN A 204 43.21 -37.29 -41.91
N LEU A 205 43.34 -35.96 -41.80
CA LEU A 205 44.21 -35.16 -42.69
C LEU A 205 45.69 -35.53 -42.58
N ASN A 206 46.14 -35.99 -41.41
CA ASN A 206 47.51 -36.42 -41.17
C ASN A 206 47.75 -37.92 -41.42
N LEU A 207 46.75 -38.68 -41.90
CA LEU A 207 46.80 -40.13 -42.12
C LEU A 207 47.14 -40.95 -40.86
N MET A 208 46.83 -40.41 -39.67
CA MET A 208 47.18 -41.01 -38.37
C MET A 208 46.01 -41.74 -37.69
N TRP A 209 44.88 -41.89 -38.38
CA TRP A 209 43.66 -42.46 -37.80
C TRP A 209 43.55 -43.97 -38.03
N GLU A 210 43.24 -44.72 -36.96
CA GLU A 210 42.92 -46.15 -36.99
C GLU A 210 41.65 -46.44 -36.17
N THR A 211 40.83 -47.38 -36.64
CA THR A 211 39.61 -47.85 -35.94
C THR A 211 39.90 -48.64 -34.66
N GLY A 212 39.11 -48.43 -33.61
CA GLY A 212 39.25 -49.10 -32.31
C GLY A 212 40.23 -48.42 -31.35
N THR A 213 40.56 -47.16 -31.62
CA THR A 213 41.42 -46.34 -30.75
C THR A 213 40.60 -45.65 -29.67
N LEU A 214 41.27 -45.04 -28.68
CA LEU A 214 40.59 -44.25 -27.64
C LEU A 214 39.77 -43.08 -28.22
N LEU A 215 39.99 -42.70 -29.48
CA LEU A 215 39.21 -41.67 -30.17
C LEU A 215 37.72 -42.08 -30.29
N ASP A 216 37.44 -43.37 -30.46
CA ASP A 216 36.08 -43.87 -30.64
C ASP A 216 35.19 -43.67 -29.40
N THR A 217 35.81 -43.44 -28.24
CA THR A 217 35.09 -43.17 -26.99
C THR A 217 34.32 -41.85 -27.02
N GLY A 218 34.70 -40.89 -27.87
CA GLY A 218 34.01 -39.60 -28.01
C GLY A 218 32.55 -39.76 -28.45
N TRP A 219 32.32 -40.51 -29.53
CA TRP A 219 30.96 -40.78 -30.04
C TRP A 219 30.15 -41.64 -29.07
N ILE A 220 30.79 -42.59 -28.37
CA ILE A 220 30.13 -43.38 -27.31
C ILE A 220 29.64 -42.49 -26.17
N VAL A 221 30.46 -41.53 -25.72
CA VAL A 221 30.07 -40.54 -24.70
C VAL A 221 28.91 -39.69 -25.18
N PHE A 222 28.89 -39.29 -26.45
CA PHE A 222 27.77 -38.56 -27.05
C PHE A 222 26.45 -39.34 -26.97
N TYR A 223 26.39 -40.57 -27.48
CA TYR A 223 25.18 -41.41 -27.43
C TYR A 223 24.71 -41.65 -25.99
N THR A 224 25.65 -41.91 -25.09
CA THR A 224 25.36 -42.17 -23.67
C THR A 224 24.82 -40.93 -22.97
N ALA A 225 25.44 -39.77 -23.19
CA ALA A 225 25.05 -38.52 -22.54
C ALA A 225 23.67 -38.08 -22.99
N TRP A 226 23.34 -38.20 -24.28
CA TRP A 226 22.00 -37.88 -24.80
C TRP A 226 20.94 -38.88 -24.33
N GLY A 227 21.27 -40.18 -24.24
CA GLY A 227 20.40 -41.18 -23.62
C GLY A 227 20.13 -40.88 -22.13
N LEU A 228 21.17 -40.52 -21.38
CA LEU A 228 21.06 -40.12 -19.97
C LEU A 228 20.29 -38.82 -19.79
N ALA A 229 20.40 -37.86 -20.70
CA ALA A 229 19.65 -36.61 -20.65
C ALA A 229 18.14 -36.87 -20.63
N ALA A 230 17.67 -37.81 -21.45
CA ALA A 230 16.26 -38.22 -21.50
C ALA A 230 15.88 -39.18 -20.35
N LEU A 231 16.82 -39.93 -19.78
CA LEU A 231 16.53 -40.76 -18.60
C LEU A 231 16.59 -39.98 -17.28
N HIS A 232 17.02 -38.71 -17.30
CA HIS A 232 17.08 -37.89 -16.11
C HIS A 232 15.72 -37.21 -15.83
N PRO A 233 15.20 -37.24 -14.58
CA PRO A 233 13.88 -36.67 -14.24
C PRO A 233 13.69 -35.21 -14.62
N SER A 234 14.77 -34.42 -14.65
CA SER A 234 14.73 -33.00 -15.03
C SER A 234 14.38 -32.75 -16.50
N MET A 235 14.27 -33.80 -17.34
CA MET A 235 13.77 -33.69 -18.71
C MET A 235 12.35 -33.11 -18.78
N VAL A 236 11.51 -33.34 -17.76
CA VAL A 236 10.10 -32.93 -17.74
C VAL A 236 9.98 -31.42 -17.71
N ALA A 237 10.85 -30.77 -16.93
CA ALA A 237 10.90 -29.32 -16.78
C ALA A 237 11.19 -28.58 -18.09
N LEU A 238 11.77 -29.25 -19.10
CA LEU A 238 12.04 -28.63 -20.41
C LEU A 238 10.80 -28.40 -21.27
N THR A 239 9.69 -29.03 -20.92
CA THR A 239 8.43 -28.91 -21.66
C THR A 239 7.27 -28.46 -20.77
N ALA A 240 7.52 -28.25 -19.48
CA ALA A 240 6.53 -27.77 -18.54
C ALA A 240 6.37 -26.25 -18.67
N THR A 241 5.13 -25.77 -18.73
CA THR A 241 4.78 -24.35 -18.63
C THR A 241 4.90 -23.89 -17.18
N ALA A 242 6.06 -23.37 -16.79
CA ALA A 242 6.26 -22.78 -15.47
C ALA A 242 6.08 -21.24 -15.50
N PRO A 243 5.47 -20.63 -14.47
CA PRO A 243 5.31 -19.19 -14.38
C PRO A 243 6.67 -18.47 -14.31
N GLN A 244 6.81 -17.44 -15.14
CA GLN A 244 8.07 -16.74 -15.40
C GLN A 244 8.36 -15.71 -14.29
N GLN A 245 9.18 -16.04 -13.28
CA GLN A 245 9.63 -15.06 -12.27
C GLN A 245 10.92 -14.36 -12.68
N VAL A 246 10.83 -13.17 -13.28
CA VAL A 246 12.00 -12.39 -13.76
C VAL A 246 13.05 -12.17 -12.66
N SER A 247 14.12 -12.96 -12.66
CA SER A 247 15.31 -12.69 -11.84
C SER A 247 16.04 -11.48 -12.41
N LEU A 248 16.18 -10.42 -11.60
CA LEU A 248 16.71 -9.12 -12.01
C LEU A 248 18.24 -9.09 -12.22
N LEU A 249 18.98 -10.08 -11.73
CA LEU A 249 20.44 -10.09 -11.79
C LEU A 249 20.99 -11.28 -12.62
N PRO A 250 21.90 -11.04 -13.58
CA PRO A 250 22.59 -12.11 -14.28
C PRO A 250 23.55 -12.83 -13.33
N ARG A 251 23.56 -14.18 -13.36
CA ARG A 251 24.51 -14.99 -12.59
C ARG A 251 25.95 -14.71 -13.06
N PRO A 252 26.96 -14.61 -12.18
CA PRO A 252 28.34 -14.26 -12.54
C PRO A 252 28.96 -15.20 -13.58
N ARG A 253 28.61 -16.50 -13.54
CA ARG A 253 29.06 -17.49 -14.55
C ARG A 253 28.66 -17.15 -15.99
N ARG A 254 27.50 -16.49 -16.17
CA ARG A 254 27.00 -16.07 -17.50
C ARG A 254 27.85 -14.94 -18.07
N LEU A 255 28.25 -13.99 -17.23
CA LEU A 255 29.14 -12.90 -17.62
C LEU A 255 30.50 -13.45 -18.06
N VAL A 256 31.09 -14.37 -17.28
CA VAL A 256 32.35 -15.03 -17.65
C VAL A 256 32.26 -15.72 -19.01
N MET A 257 31.19 -16.49 -19.25
CA MET A 257 31.00 -17.19 -20.52
C MET A 257 30.91 -16.24 -21.72
N LEU A 258 30.13 -15.15 -21.60
CA LEU A 258 30.02 -14.14 -22.66
C LEU A 258 31.35 -13.40 -22.86
N THR A 259 32.06 -13.07 -21.78
CA THR A 259 33.39 -12.46 -21.85
C THR A 259 34.35 -13.36 -22.62
N VAL A 260 34.42 -14.65 -22.26
CA VAL A 260 35.26 -15.63 -22.97
C VAL A 260 34.90 -15.67 -24.46
N ALA A 261 33.61 -15.77 -24.81
CA ALA A 261 33.15 -15.79 -26.20
C ALA A 261 33.57 -14.53 -26.98
N THR A 262 33.45 -13.35 -26.37
CA THR A 262 33.85 -12.07 -27.00
C THR A 262 35.35 -11.89 -27.10
N LEU A 263 36.15 -12.55 -26.24
CA LEU A 263 37.61 -12.50 -26.25
C LEU A 263 38.23 -13.47 -27.27
N VAL A 264 37.46 -14.41 -27.82
CA VAL A 264 37.96 -15.34 -28.85
C VAL A 264 38.50 -14.58 -30.07
N ALA A 265 37.75 -13.61 -30.60
CA ALA A 265 38.15 -12.90 -31.81
C ALA A 265 39.42 -12.03 -31.62
N PRO A 266 39.52 -11.19 -30.57
CA PRO A 266 40.77 -10.51 -30.24
C PRO A 266 41.93 -11.48 -29.94
N GLY A 267 41.64 -12.62 -29.31
CA GLY A 267 42.64 -13.65 -29.00
C GLY A 267 43.26 -14.28 -30.25
N ILE A 268 42.43 -14.66 -31.23
CA ILE A 268 42.91 -15.18 -32.53
C ILE A 268 43.71 -14.10 -33.26
N LEU A 269 43.22 -12.86 -33.29
CA LEU A 269 43.94 -11.75 -33.94
C LEU A 269 45.31 -11.50 -33.31
N LEU A 270 45.40 -11.53 -31.98
CA LEU A 270 46.67 -11.39 -31.26
C LEU A 270 47.62 -12.53 -31.58
N TYR A 271 47.11 -13.77 -31.63
CA TYR A 271 47.89 -14.95 -31.99
C TYR A 271 48.46 -14.85 -33.42
N GLU A 272 47.64 -14.46 -34.41
CA GLU A 272 48.10 -14.26 -35.79
C GLU A 272 49.13 -13.12 -35.91
N GLY A 273 48.91 -12.02 -35.17
CA GLY A 273 49.83 -10.89 -35.12
C GLY A 273 51.19 -11.28 -34.55
N LEU A 274 51.22 -12.07 -33.48
CA LEU A 274 52.46 -12.60 -32.90
C LEU A 274 53.14 -13.65 -33.78
N SER A 275 52.35 -14.43 -34.53
CA SER A 275 52.85 -15.45 -35.47
C SER A 275 53.30 -14.87 -36.81
N GLY A 276 53.11 -13.57 -37.04
CA GLY A 276 53.57 -12.85 -38.25
C GLY A 276 52.81 -13.19 -39.54
N SER A 277 51.62 -13.79 -39.46
CA SER A 277 50.87 -14.32 -40.61
C SER A 277 49.37 -13.99 -40.54
N PRO A 278 48.96 -12.73 -40.80
CA PRO A 278 47.56 -12.29 -40.69
C PRO A 278 46.75 -12.70 -41.94
N HIS A 279 46.51 -13.99 -42.12
CA HIS A 279 45.75 -14.50 -43.26
C HIS A 279 44.23 -14.28 -43.13
N HIS A 280 43.69 -14.14 -41.92
CA HIS A 280 42.25 -14.16 -41.66
C HIS A 280 41.68 -12.85 -41.12
N ALA A 281 42.42 -11.73 -41.24
CA ALA A 281 42.06 -10.45 -40.65
C ALA A 281 40.66 -9.94 -41.06
N SER A 282 40.24 -10.15 -42.33
CA SER A 282 38.93 -9.74 -42.83
C SER A 282 37.77 -10.52 -42.19
N VAL A 283 37.94 -11.84 -42.02
CA VAL A 283 36.97 -12.73 -41.37
C VAL A 283 36.85 -12.39 -39.89
N ILE A 284 37.97 -12.24 -39.20
CA ILE A 284 38.00 -11.86 -37.78
C ILE A 284 37.31 -10.50 -37.57
N ALA A 285 37.56 -9.52 -38.45
CA ALA A 285 36.90 -8.21 -38.40
C ALA A 285 35.37 -8.30 -38.61
N ALA A 286 34.91 -9.14 -39.55
CA ALA A 286 33.49 -9.36 -39.79
C ALA A 286 32.79 -9.98 -38.57
N PHE A 287 33.33 -11.07 -38.02
CA PHE A 287 32.79 -11.71 -36.81
C PHE A 287 32.84 -10.80 -35.59
N SER A 288 33.93 -10.04 -35.41
CA SER A 288 34.06 -9.05 -34.33
C SER A 288 33.01 -7.94 -34.44
N SER A 289 32.71 -7.47 -35.65
CA SER A 289 31.68 -6.45 -35.89
C SER A 289 30.28 -6.97 -35.53
N VAL A 290 29.97 -8.22 -35.91
CA VAL A 290 28.71 -8.89 -35.54
C VAL A 290 28.62 -9.05 -34.02
N LEU A 291 29.67 -9.55 -33.37
CA LEU A 291 29.74 -9.68 -31.91
C LEU A 291 29.53 -8.33 -31.21
N PHE A 292 30.18 -7.27 -31.69
CA PHE A 292 30.02 -5.93 -31.13
C PHE A 292 28.57 -5.43 -31.25
N LEU A 293 27.95 -5.58 -32.42
CA LEU A 293 26.54 -5.21 -32.62
C LEU A 293 25.60 -6.00 -31.69
N LEU A 294 25.81 -7.31 -31.57
CA LEU A 294 25.02 -8.17 -30.67
C LEU A 294 25.19 -7.77 -29.20
N VAL A 295 26.40 -7.44 -28.76
CA VAL A 295 26.68 -6.95 -27.40
C VAL A 295 25.99 -5.61 -27.15
N ILE A 296 26.02 -4.67 -28.11
CA ILE A 296 25.33 -3.37 -27.99
C ILE A 296 23.82 -3.56 -27.90
N LEU A 297 23.21 -4.38 -28.77
CA LEU A 297 21.79 -4.72 -28.70
C LEU A 297 21.44 -5.35 -27.35
N ARG A 298 22.31 -6.21 -26.84
CA ARG A 298 22.12 -6.85 -25.54
C ARG A 298 22.16 -5.84 -24.39
N LEU A 299 23.14 -4.94 -24.38
CA LEU A 299 23.27 -3.87 -23.39
C LEU A 299 22.07 -2.91 -23.43
N ALA A 300 21.60 -2.53 -24.62
CA ALA A 300 20.40 -1.72 -24.78
C ALA A 300 19.17 -2.40 -24.14
N GLY A 301 19.00 -3.71 -24.36
CA GLY A 301 17.97 -4.50 -23.70
C GLY A 301 18.07 -4.51 -22.17
N ILE A 302 19.30 -4.63 -21.61
CA ILE A 302 19.53 -4.54 -20.15
C ILE A 302 19.08 -3.18 -19.63
N VAL A 303 19.47 -2.09 -20.30
CA VAL A 303 19.13 -0.72 -19.87
C VAL A 303 17.62 -0.52 -19.85
N VAL A 304 16.89 -1.01 -20.84
CA VAL A 304 15.42 -0.91 -20.89
C VAL A 304 14.77 -1.68 -19.73
N VAL A 305 15.19 -2.92 -19.49
CA VAL A 305 14.67 -3.73 -18.38
C VAL A 305 14.99 -3.09 -17.03
N HIS A 306 16.21 -2.58 -16.86
CA HIS A 306 16.62 -1.89 -15.64
C HIS A 306 15.83 -0.60 -15.42
N ARG A 307 15.62 0.22 -16.46
CA ARG A 307 14.78 1.42 -16.38
C ARG A 307 13.35 1.09 -15.97
N LYS A 308 12.75 0.02 -16.52
CA LYS A 308 11.42 -0.45 -16.11
C LYS A 308 11.39 -0.89 -14.64
N ALA A 309 12.42 -1.63 -14.18
CA ALA A 309 12.51 -2.07 -12.80
C ALA A 309 12.64 -0.89 -11.81
N VAL A 310 13.51 0.08 -12.10
CA VAL A 310 13.68 1.30 -11.31
C VAL A 310 12.41 2.14 -11.29
N ALA A 311 11.72 2.27 -12.43
CA ALA A 311 10.44 2.98 -12.50
C ALA A 311 9.36 2.32 -11.61
N ARG A 312 9.28 0.98 -11.62
CA ARG A 312 8.36 0.22 -10.73
C ARG A 312 8.70 0.44 -9.26
N GLU A 313 9.98 0.38 -8.89
CA GLU A 313 10.43 0.62 -7.52
C GLU A 313 10.10 2.04 -7.05
N LEU A 314 10.37 3.05 -7.87
CA LEU A 314 10.04 4.44 -7.57
C LEU A 314 8.54 4.67 -7.45
N ALA A 315 7.73 4.05 -8.32
CA ALA A 315 6.27 4.10 -8.25
C ALA A 315 5.77 3.55 -6.91
N LEU A 316 6.25 2.37 -6.50
CA LEU A 316 5.89 1.75 -5.23
C LEU A 316 6.36 2.55 -4.01
N ARG A 317 7.56 3.13 -4.04
CA ARG A 317 8.06 4.01 -2.97
C ARG A 317 7.24 5.28 -2.83
N ARG A 318 6.91 5.94 -3.96
CA ARG A 318 6.04 7.13 -3.97
C ARG A 318 4.63 6.81 -3.47
N ALA A 319 4.08 5.69 -3.93
CA ALA A 319 2.79 5.20 -3.46
C ALA A 319 2.81 4.95 -1.96
N GLY A 320 3.83 4.25 -1.46
CA GLY A 320 4.02 4.03 -0.02
C GLY A 320 4.07 5.32 0.78
N ALA A 321 4.86 6.32 0.35
CA ALA A 321 4.92 7.62 1.03
C ALA A 321 3.57 8.36 1.00
N SER A 322 2.87 8.36 -0.14
CA SER A 322 1.56 8.99 -0.29
C SER A 322 0.50 8.32 0.58
N LEU A 323 0.46 6.98 0.59
CA LEU A 323 -0.39 6.17 1.46
C LEU A 323 -0.09 6.45 2.93
N VAL A 324 1.18 6.64 3.30
CA VAL A 324 1.56 7.00 4.67
C VAL A 324 1.08 8.42 5.06
N SER A 325 0.91 9.34 4.12
CA SER A 325 0.36 10.67 4.41
C SER A 325 -1.17 10.75 4.42
N ALA A 326 -1.87 9.75 3.87
CA ALA A 326 -3.32 9.80 3.70
C ALA A 326 -4.10 9.87 5.03
N VAL A 327 -5.08 10.76 5.09
CA VAL A 327 -5.98 11.01 6.23
C VAL A 327 -7.42 10.58 5.93
N ARG A 328 -7.78 10.43 4.64
CA ARG A 328 -9.13 10.01 4.19
C ARG A 328 -9.04 8.81 3.25
N LEU A 329 -10.12 8.02 3.15
CA LEU A 329 -10.19 6.87 2.24
C LEU A 329 -10.06 7.27 0.76
N GLU A 330 -10.59 8.44 0.38
CA GLU A 330 -10.46 8.99 -0.99
C GLU A 330 -9.01 9.30 -1.38
N GLU A 331 -8.16 9.66 -0.42
CA GLU A 331 -6.73 9.87 -0.66
C GLU A 331 -6.03 8.54 -0.90
N VAL A 332 -6.38 7.50 -0.13
CA VAL A 332 -5.87 6.15 -0.34
C VAL A 332 -6.23 5.62 -1.73
N ALA A 333 -7.48 5.80 -2.15
CA ALA A 333 -7.94 5.39 -3.48
C ALA A 333 -7.16 6.12 -4.60
N ARG A 334 -7.01 7.45 -4.50
CA ARG A 334 -6.23 8.24 -5.48
C ARG A 334 -4.74 7.86 -5.50
N SER A 335 -4.14 7.57 -4.35
CA SER A 335 -2.74 7.09 -4.28
C SER A 335 -2.58 5.73 -4.95
N CYS A 336 -3.57 4.83 -4.81
CA CYS A 336 -3.57 3.55 -5.51
C CYS A 336 -3.72 3.75 -7.02
N GLU A 337 -4.68 4.55 -7.46
CA GLU A 337 -4.92 4.86 -8.87
C GLU A 337 -3.65 5.41 -9.55
N ALA A 338 -3.03 6.46 -8.96
CA ALA A 338 -1.80 7.04 -9.49
C ALA A 338 -0.61 6.06 -9.53
N ALA A 339 -0.55 5.13 -8.58
CA ALA A 339 0.46 4.08 -8.57
C ALA A 339 0.22 3.06 -9.69
N VAL A 340 -1.04 2.64 -9.90
CA VAL A 340 -1.41 1.74 -11.01
C VAL A 340 -1.17 2.40 -12.36
N ASP A 341 -1.50 3.68 -12.53
CA ASP A 341 -1.20 4.47 -13.74
C ASP A 341 0.29 4.41 -14.08
N THR A 342 1.15 4.57 -13.07
CA THR A 342 2.60 4.54 -13.26
C THR A 342 3.11 3.12 -13.54
N LEU A 343 2.52 2.10 -12.92
CA LEU A 343 2.94 0.69 -13.07
C LEU A 343 2.53 0.11 -14.43
N LEU A 344 1.32 0.41 -14.91
CA LEU A 344 0.81 -0.05 -16.20
C LEU A 344 1.24 0.85 -17.37
N GLY A 345 1.50 2.12 -17.08
CA GLY A 345 1.92 3.12 -18.06
C GLY A 345 0.75 3.78 -18.80
N PRO A 346 0.99 4.94 -19.43
CA PRO A 346 -0.07 5.81 -19.99
C PRO A 346 -0.79 5.24 -21.21
N THR A 347 -0.23 4.20 -21.85
CA THR A 347 -0.79 3.58 -23.06
C THR A 347 -1.78 2.46 -22.74
N VAL A 348 -1.75 1.92 -21.52
CA VAL A 348 -2.60 0.80 -21.12
C VAL A 348 -3.90 1.35 -20.54
N ARG A 349 -5.02 1.12 -21.25
CA ARG A 349 -6.34 1.44 -20.71
C ARG A 349 -6.63 0.53 -19.51
N HIS A 350 -6.88 1.13 -18.36
CA HIS A 350 -7.18 0.41 -17.14
C HIS A 350 -8.15 1.22 -16.28
N ARG A 351 -8.73 0.57 -15.27
CA ARG A 351 -9.51 1.21 -14.20
C ARG A 351 -9.17 0.58 -12.86
N THR A 352 -9.24 1.39 -11.81
CA THR A 352 -8.98 0.95 -10.44
C THR A 352 -10.16 1.26 -9.54
N LEU A 353 -10.47 0.34 -8.62
CA LEU A 353 -11.49 0.52 -7.60
C LEU A 353 -10.99 -0.03 -6.27
N LEU A 354 -11.26 0.71 -5.20
CA LEU A 354 -10.93 0.31 -3.83
C LEU A 354 -12.25 -0.05 -3.11
N LEU A 355 -12.42 -1.32 -2.75
CA LEU A 355 -13.60 -1.81 -2.04
C LEU A 355 -13.35 -1.87 -0.53
N SER A 356 -14.37 -1.53 0.26
CA SER A 356 -14.36 -1.65 1.71
C SER A 356 -14.55 -3.11 2.17
N ALA A 357 -14.19 -3.41 3.42
CA ALA A 357 -14.32 -4.74 4.02
C ALA A 357 -15.70 -5.41 3.82
N GLY A 358 -16.79 -4.63 3.89
CA GLY A 358 -18.16 -5.15 3.72
C GLY A 358 -18.46 -5.69 2.32
N ARG A 359 -17.88 -5.08 1.28
CA ARG A 359 -18.02 -5.54 -0.13
C ARG A 359 -16.89 -6.49 -0.54
N ALA A 360 -15.85 -6.64 0.28
CA ALA A 360 -14.70 -7.50 0.01
C ALA A 360 -14.96 -9.00 0.30
N ALA A 361 -16.02 -9.34 1.04
CA ALA A 361 -16.34 -10.71 1.42
C ALA A 361 -16.55 -11.67 0.22
N GLU A 362 -16.99 -11.15 -0.93
CA GLU A 362 -17.23 -11.93 -2.15
C GLU A 362 -15.93 -12.32 -2.89
N PHE A 363 -14.82 -11.60 -2.63
CA PHE A 363 -13.57 -11.75 -3.36
C PHE A 363 -12.43 -12.37 -2.53
N THR A 364 -12.69 -12.74 -1.28
CA THR A 364 -11.67 -13.08 -0.28
C THR A 364 -11.22 -14.56 -0.16
N PRO A 365 -11.84 -15.59 -0.76
CA PRO A 365 -11.27 -16.93 -0.65
C PRO A 365 -10.09 -17.12 -1.64
N GLY A 366 -8.85 -17.03 -1.14
CA GLY A 366 -7.67 -17.63 -1.81
C GLY A 366 -6.57 -16.71 -2.36
N GLY A 367 -6.49 -15.44 -1.98
CA GLY A 367 -5.43 -14.52 -2.44
C GLY A 367 -5.76 -13.83 -3.77
N SER A 368 -4.76 -13.23 -4.43
CA SER A 368 -4.99 -12.46 -5.65
C SER A 368 -5.45 -13.33 -6.82
N ARG A 369 -6.66 -13.13 -7.31
CA ARG A 369 -7.25 -13.93 -8.40
C ARG A 369 -7.82 -13.07 -9.52
N MET A 370 -7.83 -13.64 -10.72
CA MET A 370 -8.55 -13.05 -11.84
C MET A 370 -10.05 -13.35 -11.66
N VAL A 371 -10.87 -12.32 -11.74
CA VAL A 371 -12.32 -12.39 -11.53
C VAL A 371 -12.99 -12.26 -12.91
N PRO A 372 -13.73 -13.29 -13.36
CA PRO A 372 -14.54 -13.19 -14.56
C PRO A 372 -15.60 -12.08 -14.43
N ARG A 373 -15.89 -11.36 -15.51
CA ARG A 373 -16.86 -10.26 -15.47
C ARG A 373 -18.27 -10.70 -15.05
N ALA A 374 -18.62 -11.97 -15.27
CA ALA A 374 -19.90 -12.55 -14.85
C ALA A 374 -20.02 -12.74 -13.32
N GLU A 375 -18.90 -12.77 -12.59
CA GLU A 375 -18.86 -12.82 -11.12
C GLU A 375 -18.90 -11.43 -10.49
N LEU A 376 -18.77 -10.36 -11.28
CA LEU A 376 -18.92 -8.98 -10.79
C LEU A 376 -20.41 -8.62 -10.75
N GLY A 377 -20.88 -8.09 -9.62
CA GLY A 377 -22.22 -7.51 -9.53
C GLY A 377 -22.42 -6.37 -10.55
N PRO A 378 -23.67 -6.09 -10.95
CA PRO A 378 -23.99 -5.12 -12.01
C PRO A 378 -23.36 -3.74 -11.75
N ASP A 379 -23.41 -3.25 -10.52
CA ASP A 379 -22.84 -1.96 -10.12
C ASP A 379 -21.31 -1.90 -10.33
N LEU A 380 -20.60 -2.97 -9.96
CA LEU A 380 -19.13 -3.06 -10.11
C LEU A 380 -18.71 -3.21 -11.58
N ALA A 381 -19.52 -3.89 -12.38
CA ALA A 381 -19.27 -4.04 -13.81
C ALA A 381 -19.39 -2.70 -14.55
N ASP A 382 -20.34 -1.85 -14.15
CA ASP A 382 -20.51 -0.51 -14.73
C ASP A 382 -19.36 0.42 -14.34
N ASP A 383 -18.92 0.42 -13.07
CA ASP A 383 -17.81 1.26 -12.60
C ASP A 383 -16.46 0.88 -13.27
N LEU A 384 -16.22 -0.41 -13.54
CA LEU A 384 -15.00 -0.91 -14.20
C LEU A 384 -15.07 -0.86 -15.73
N GLY A 385 -16.26 -0.68 -16.31
CA GLY A 385 -16.48 -0.58 -17.75
C GLY A 385 -16.25 -1.88 -18.52
N THR A 386 -16.00 -1.77 -19.83
CA THR A 386 -15.94 -2.91 -20.78
C THR A 386 -14.57 -3.61 -20.86
N LEU A 387 -13.72 -3.47 -19.84
CA LEU A 387 -12.35 -4.00 -19.85
C LEU A 387 -12.33 -5.55 -19.75
N PRO A 388 -11.38 -6.22 -20.41
CA PRO A 388 -11.46 -7.67 -20.67
C PRO A 388 -11.10 -8.55 -19.46
N ALA A 389 -10.28 -8.07 -18.54
CA ALA A 389 -9.88 -8.82 -17.35
C ALA A 389 -9.89 -7.93 -16.11
N VAL A 390 -10.30 -8.48 -14.97
CA VAL A 390 -10.26 -7.82 -13.67
C VAL A 390 -9.46 -8.70 -12.72
N LEU A 391 -8.42 -8.13 -12.09
CA LEU A 391 -7.72 -8.78 -10.99
C LEU A 391 -8.16 -8.18 -9.66
N ALA A 392 -8.50 -9.06 -8.72
CA ALA A 392 -8.79 -8.70 -7.34
C ALA A 392 -7.57 -8.98 -6.47
N TYR A 393 -7.12 -7.95 -5.76
CA TYR A 393 -6.00 -8.00 -4.83
C TYR A 393 -6.51 -7.77 -3.41
N PRO A 394 -6.60 -8.83 -2.58
CA PRO A 394 -6.92 -8.66 -1.17
C PRO A 394 -5.90 -7.73 -0.50
N MET A 395 -6.38 -6.74 0.24
CA MET A 395 -5.52 -5.83 0.99
C MET A 395 -5.03 -6.46 2.31
N THR A 396 -4.50 -7.68 2.23
CA THR A 396 -4.00 -8.43 3.38
C THR A 396 -2.60 -7.95 3.79
N PRO A 397 -2.40 -7.53 5.04
CA PRO A 397 -1.06 -7.37 5.59
C PRO A 397 -0.33 -8.72 5.61
N PRO A 398 1.01 -8.75 5.44
CA PRO A 398 1.79 -9.99 5.40
C PRO A 398 1.69 -10.86 6.67
N ASP A 399 1.34 -10.26 7.82
CA ASP A 399 1.32 -10.93 9.14
C ASP A 399 -0.08 -11.35 9.63
N ARG A 400 -1.15 -11.21 8.85
CA ARG A 400 -2.53 -11.55 9.31
C ARG A 400 -3.17 -12.68 8.50
N PRO A 401 -3.98 -13.55 9.16
CA PRO A 401 -4.77 -14.56 8.46
C PRO A 401 -5.79 -13.89 7.52
N ALA A 402 -5.95 -14.47 6.33
CA ALA A 402 -6.77 -13.95 5.21
C ALA A 402 -8.27 -13.72 5.52
N ALA A 403 -8.74 -14.05 6.73
CA ALA A 403 -10.15 -14.00 7.12
C ALA A 403 -10.67 -12.59 7.47
N GLN A 404 -9.78 -11.61 7.75
CA GLN A 404 -10.17 -10.21 7.99
C GLN A 404 -9.34 -9.28 7.10
N VAL A 405 -9.90 -8.94 5.94
CA VAL A 405 -9.26 -8.03 4.99
C VAL A 405 -9.91 -6.65 5.11
N PRO A 406 -9.13 -5.56 5.28
CA PRO A 406 -9.64 -4.19 5.30
C PRO A 406 -10.44 -3.80 4.04
N GLY A 407 -10.17 -4.51 2.93
CA GLY A 407 -10.85 -4.33 1.66
C GLY A 407 -10.12 -5.02 0.50
N VAL A 408 -10.53 -4.74 -0.73
CA VAL A 408 -9.93 -5.31 -1.95
C VAL A 408 -9.61 -4.21 -2.95
N LEU A 409 -8.42 -4.25 -3.55
CA LEU A 409 -8.07 -3.42 -4.69
C LEU A 409 -8.41 -4.18 -5.97
N LEU A 410 -9.32 -3.64 -6.78
CA LEU A 410 -9.67 -4.17 -8.10
C LEU A 410 -8.94 -3.37 -9.16
N VAL A 411 -8.30 -4.08 -10.11
CA VAL A 411 -7.66 -3.47 -11.28
C VAL A 411 -8.18 -4.16 -12.54
N ALA A 412 -8.85 -3.41 -13.40
CA ALA A 412 -9.35 -3.86 -14.68
C ALA A 412 -8.43 -3.40 -15.82
N GLY A 413 -8.16 -4.25 -16.80
CA GLY A 413 -7.25 -3.96 -17.91
C GLY A 413 -6.97 -5.17 -18.81
N PRO A 414 -6.01 -5.08 -19.75
CA PRO A 414 -5.58 -6.22 -20.56
C PRO A 414 -4.83 -7.24 -19.69
N SER A 415 -5.03 -8.54 -19.98
CA SER A 415 -4.54 -9.64 -19.13
C SER A 415 -3.01 -9.71 -19.00
N GLU A 416 -2.28 -9.45 -20.08
CA GLU A 416 -0.81 -9.52 -20.13
C GLU A 416 -0.12 -8.45 -19.23
N PRO A 417 -0.41 -7.13 -19.36
CA PRO A 417 0.11 -6.12 -18.44
C PRO A 417 -0.24 -6.35 -16.96
N LEU A 418 -1.45 -6.85 -16.67
CA LEU A 418 -1.86 -7.18 -15.31
C LEU A 418 -1.04 -8.34 -14.74
N HIS A 419 -0.73 -9.34 -15.56
CA HIS A 419 0.10 -10.48 -15.14
C HIS A 419 1.55 -10.04 -14.88
N GLU A 420 2.12 -9.18 -15.74
CA GLU A 420 3.49 -8.66 -15.59
C GLU A 420 3.69 -7.77 -14.34
N THR A 421 2.64 -7.11 -13.88
CA THR A 421 2.66 -6.18 -12.74
C THR A 421 2.04 -6.76 -11.47
N ARG A 422 1.54 -8.01 -11.52
CA ARG A 422 0.84 -8.68 -10.40
C ARG A 422 1.56 -8.55 -9.06
N ALA A 423 2.84 -8.88 -9.00
CA ALA A 423 3.62 -8.81 -7.76
C ALA A 423 3.75 -7.36 -7.22
N SER A 424 3.88 -6.37 -8.10
CA SER A 424 3.92 -4.96 -7.70
C SER A 424 2.56 -4.48 -7.18
N LEU A 425 1.47 -4.92 -7.83
CA LEU A 425 0.11 -4.61 -7.43
C LEU A 425 -0.28 -5.28 -6.10
N GLU A 426 0.23 -6.49 -5.83
CA GLU A 426 0.08 -7.17 -4.53
C GLU A 426 0.73 -6.37 -3.39
N ILE A 427 1.96 -5.88 -3.62
CA ILE A 427 2.65 -5.02 -2.65
C ILE A 427 1.86 -3.72 -2.43
N LEU A 428 1.37 -3.11 -3.51
CA LEU A 428 0.54 -1.91 -3.44
C LEU A 428 -0.74 -2.14 -2.63
N ALA A 429 -1.46 -3.24 -2.89
CA ALA A 429 -2.69 -3.60 -2.17
C ALA A 429 -2.43 -3.84 -0.67
N SER A 430 -1.31 -4.49 -0.32
CA SER A 430 -0.89 -4.65 1.07
C SER A 430 -0.64 -3.31 1.76
N HIS A 431 0.07 -2.37 1.11
CA HIS A 431 0.28 -1.03 1.65
C HIS A 431 -1.02 -0.22 1.76
N ALA A 432 -1.92 -0.37 0.78
CA ALA A 432 -3.23 0.27 0.80
C ALA A 432 -4.08 -0.23 1.99
N GLY A 433 -4.05 -1.53 2.28
CA GLY A 433 -4.73 -2.11 3.45
C GLY A 433 -4.29 -1.49 4.77
N LEU A 434 -2.97 -1.35 4.96
CA LEU A 434 -2.40 -0.68 6.14
C LEU A 434 -2.85 0.78 6.24
N ALA A 435 -2.89 1.51 5.11
CA ALA A 435 -3.34 2.89 5.08
C ALA A 435 -4.84 3.04 5.41
N VAL A 436 -5.70 2.17 4.85
CA VAL A 436 -7.13 2.11 5.16
C VAL A 436 -7.36 1.88 6.65
N GLU A 437 -6.69 0.90 7.24
CA GLU A 437 -6.82 0.58 8.67
C GLU A 437 -6.39 1.77 9.54
N ARG A 438 -5.26 2.40 9.23
CA ARG A 438 -4.79 3.58 9.96
C ARG A 438 -5.77 4.76 9.85
N VAL A 439 -6.31 5.02 8.66
CA VAL A 439 -7.31 6.08 8.45
C VAL A 439 -8.55 5.80 9.28
N ALA A 440 -9.06 4.56 9.27
CA ALA A 440 -10.22 4.17 10.07
C ALA A 440 -9.96 4.33 11.58
N LEU A 441 -8.82 3.87 12.07
CA LEU A 441 -8.43 4.01 13.48
C LEU A 441 -8.29 5.48 13.90
N ARG A 442 -7.69 6.32 13.04
CA ARG A 442 -7.55 7.75 13.33
C ARG A 442 -8.89 8.46 13.40
N GLN A 443 -9.82 8.13 12.50
CA GLN A 443 -11.17 8.69 12.54
C GLN A 443 -11.90 8.29 13.83
N GLU A 444 -11.73 7.05 14.27
CA GLU A 444 -12.31 6.58 15.54
C GLU A 444 -11.70 7.29 16.76
N ILE A 445 -10.37 7.51 16.78
CA ILE A 445 -9.72 8.26 17.86
C ILE A 445 -10.21 9.71 17.90
N VAL A 446 -10.24 10.41 16.75
CA VAL A 446 -10.71 11.80 16.68
C VAL A 446 -12.17 11.90 17.15
N ARG A 447 -13.01 10.93 16.79
CA ARG A 447 -14.40 10.86 17.25
C ARG A 447 -14.49 10.73 18.77
N ARG A 448 -13.70 9.83 19.37
CA ARG A 448 -13.65 9.62 20.83
C ARG A 448 -13.08 10.81 21.59
N GLU A 449 -12.01 11.42 21.09
CA GLU A 449 -11.41 12.61 21.70
C GLU A 449 -12.38 13.80 21.68
N SER A 450 -13.09 14.00 20.56
CA SER A 450 -14.12 15.04 20.46
C SER A 450 -15.24 14.84 21.50
N GLU A 451 -15.71 13.60 21.70
CA GLU A 451 -16.71 13.27 22.72
C GLU A 451 -16.21 13.52 24.15
N ALA A 452 -14.96 13.12 24.44
CA ALA A 452 -14.33 13.34 25.75
C ALA A 452 -14.08 14.83 26.04
N TYR A 453 -13.65 15.58 25.03
CA TYR A 453 -13.45 17.03 25.12
C TYR A 453 -14.76 17.77 25.41
N PHE A 454 -15.84 17.45 24.69
CA PHE A 454 -17.17 18.00 24.94
C PHE A 454 -17.63 17.75 26.38
N ARG A 455 -17.48 16.50 26.85
CA ARG A 455 -17.81 16.10 28.22
C ARG A 455 -17.03 16.88 29.28
N THR A 456 -15.80 17.29 28.97
CA THR A 456 -14.94 18.07 29.88
C THR A 456 -15.34 19.54 29.92
N LEU A 457 -15.67 20.16 28.79
CA LEU A 457 -16.11 21.56 28.73
C LEU A 457 -17.36 21.81 29.59
N VAL A 458 -18.34 20.91 29.52
CA VAL A 458 -19.61 21.05 30.25
C VAL A 458 -19.44 20.86 31.77
N ARG A 459 -18.38 20.18 32.22
CA ARG A 459 -18.14 19.93 33.66
C ARG A 459 -17.73 21.16 34.46
N ASN A 460 -17.23 22.21 33.81
CA ASN A 460 -16.60 23.34 34.49
C ASN A 460 -17.45 24.63 34.49
N THR A 461 -18.69 24.55 34.00
CA THR A 461 -19.65 25.67 34.06
C THR A 461 -20.56 25.45 35.27
N SER A 462 -20.71 26.46 36.13
CA SER A 462 -21.61 26.41 37.29
C SER A 462 -23.09 26.34 36.89
N ASP A 463 -23.41 26.71 35.65
CA ASP A 463 -24.74 26.62 35.09
C ASP A 463 -25.12 25.15 34.82
N VAL A 464 -26.39 24.83 35.06
CA VAL A 464 -26.96 23.53 34.73
C VAL A 464 -27.39 23.53 33.28
N ILE A 465 -26.99 22.52 32.52
CA ILE A 465 -27.39 22.34 31.12
C ILE A 465 -28.25 21.08 31.04
N LEU A 466 -29.49 21.24 30.59
CA LEU A 466 -30.43 20.17 30.30
C LEU A 466 -30.70 20.10 28.79
N ILE A 467 -30.72 18.90 28.22
CA ILE A 467 -31.25 18.66 26.87
C ILE A 467 -32.61 18.02 27.02
N VAL A 468 -33.62 18.62 26.43
CA VAL A 468 -35.03 18.24 26.57
C VAL A 468 -35.59 17.82 25.22
N GLU A 469 -36.32 16.71 25.19
CA GLU A 469 -37.01 16.21 24.00
C GLU A 469 -38.28 17.02 23.67
N ASP A 470 -38.93 16.70 22.55
CA ASP A 470 -40.16 17.36 22.10
C ASP A 470 -41.35 17.17 23.08
N ASP A 471 -41.32 16.15 23.94
CA ASP A 471 -42.35 15.86 24.93
C ASP A 471 -42.06 16.46 26.32
N ASN A 472 -41.05 17.32 26.44
CA ASN A 472 -40.54 17.90 27.69
C ASN A 472 -39.76 16.93 28.61
N THR A 473 -39.40 15.75 28.12
CA THR A 473 -38.59 14.78 28.86
C THR A 473 -37.11 15.15 28.79
N VAL A 474 -36.41 15.12 29.92
CA VAL A 474 -34.97 15.40 29.99
C VAL A 474 -34.18 14.20 29.45
N ARG A 475 -33.44 14.38 28.35
CA ARG A 475 -32.53 13.38 27.75
C ARG A 475 -31.15 13.39 28.38
N TYR A 476 -30.68 14.57 28.77
CA TYR A 476 -29.35 14.77 29.35
C TYR A 476 -29.39 15.87 30.40
N ALA A 477 -28.62 15.68 31.48
CA ALA A 477 -28.38 16.69 32.50
C ALA A 477 -26.88 16.78 32.80
N SER A 478 -26.35 18.01 32.87
CA SER A 478 -24.95 18.24 33.26
C SER A 478 -24.71 17.83 34.72
N PRO A 479 -23.45 17.48 35.10
CA PRO A 479 -23.14 17.16 36.50
C PRO A 479 -23.45 18.29 37.50
N SER A 480 -23.44 19.55 37.05
CA SER A 480 -23.85 20.70 37.85
C SER A 480 -25.34 20.66 38.26
N ALA A 481 -26.18 19.85 37.60
CA ALA A 481 -27.60 19.74 37.96
C ALA A 481 -27.84 19.31 39.41
N ALA A 482 -26.91 18.54 39.99
CA ALA A 482 -26.98 18.11 41.38
C ALA A 482 -26.96 19.27 42.39
N SER A 483 -26.36 20.42 42.07
CA SER A 483 -26.36 21.58 42.97
C SER A 483 -27.70 22.32 43.00
N VAL A 484 -28.50 22.24 41.92
CA VAL A 484 -29.76 22.97 41.78
C VAL A 484 -30.98 22.10 42.10
N PHE A 485 -30.98 20.84 41.66
CA PHE A 485 -32.09 19.91 41.87
C PHE A 485 -31.84 18.89 42.99
N GLY A 486 -30.62 18.83 43.53
CA GLY A 486 -30.19 17.78 44.44
C GLY A 486 -29.83 16.48 43.73
N ASP A 487 -29.48 15.45 44.49
CA ASP A 487 -29.02 14.14 44.00
C ASP A 487 -30.19 13.26 43.51
N THR A 488 -30.92 13.75 42.51
CA THR A 488 -32.10 13.10 41.92
C THR A 488 -31.78 12.66 40.50
N ASP A 489 -32.27 11.50 40.07
CA ASP A 489 -32.16 11.10 38.66
C ASP A 489 -33.10 11.97 37.81
N LEU A 490 -32.51 12.85 37.02
CA LEU A 490 -33.24 13.84 36.20
C LEU A 490 -33.54 13.31 34.81
N VAL A 491 -32.80 12.31 34.32
CA VAL A 491 -32.97 11.78 32.96
C VAL A 491 -34.25 10.95 32.90
N GLY A 492 -35.11 11.22 31.92
CA GLY A 492 -36.44 10.62 31.81
C GLY A 492 -37.53 11.34 32.61
N ALA A 493 -37.19 12.36 33.41
CA ALA A 493 -38.17 13.19 34.11
C ALA A 493 -38.70 14.32 33.20
N SER A 494 -39.95 14.72 33.44
CA SER A 494 -40.54 15.88 32.75
C SER A 494 -40.06 17.19 33.39
N LEU A 495 -39.44 18.09 32.60
CA LEU A 495 -38.87 19.34 33.10
C LEU A 495 -39.89 20.23 33.84
N PRO A 496 -41.12 20.49 33.33
CA PRO A 496 -42.14 21.22 34.09
C PRO A 496 -42.53 20.56 35.42
N GLY A 497 -42.32 19.25 35.58
CA GLY A 497 -42.56 18.53 36.83
C GLY A 497 -41.56 18.89 37.94
N LEU A 498 -40.33 19.27 37.56
CA LEU A 498 -39.22 19.66 38.43
C LEU A 498 -39.31 21.11 38.92
N VAL A 499 -40.09 21.94 38.22
CA VAL A 499 -40.40 23.34 38.57
C VAL A 499 -41.44 23.38 39.71
N ASP A 500 -41.36 24.42 40.55
CA ASP A 500 -42.34 24.71 41.60
C ASP A 500 -43.76 24.78 41.01
N PRO A 501 -44.79 24.24 41.70
CA PRO A 501 -46.18 24.24 41.22
C PRO A 501 -46.69 25.59 40.70
N ARG A 502 -46.20 26.71 41.23
CA ARG A 502 -46.62 28.06 40.82
C ARG A 502 -46.11 28.46 39.43
N ASP A 503 -44.96 27.93 39.03
CA ASP A 503 -44.27 28.30 37.79
C ASP A 503 -44.40 27.23 36.68
N ARG A 504 -44.93 26.04 36.97
CA ARG A 504 -45.04 24.94 35.98
C ARG A 504 -45.74 25.33 34.69
N SER A 505 -46.90 25.98 34.79
CA SER A 505 -47.68 26.41 33.62
C SER A 505 -46.97 27.49 32.83
N ARG A 506 -46.09 28.27 33.48
CA ARG A 506 -45.26 29.29 32.84
C ARG A 506 -44.10 28.64 32.10
N ALA A 507 -43.37 27.74 32.76
CA ALA A 507 -42.27 26.98 32.17
C ALA A 507 -42.72 26.17 30.93
N ALA A 508 -43.87 25.49 31.00
CA ALA A 508 -44.42 24.75 29.87
C ALA A 508 -44.70 25.66 28.66
N ARG A 509 -45.37 26.80 28.89
CA ARG A 509 -45.65 27.79 27.83
C ARG A 509 -44.39 28.38 27.23
N GLU A 510 -43.34 28.56 28.02
CA GLU A 510 -42.06 29.08 27.52
C GLU A 510 -41.35 28.06 26.62
N LEU A 511 -41.32 26.78 27.02
CA LEU A 511 -40.78 25.71 26.18
C LEU A 511 -41.54 25.59 24.86
N ASP A 512 -42.87 25.66 24.90
CA ASP A 512 -43.71 25.64 23.69
C ASP A 512 -43.47 26.89 22.82
N ALA A 513 -43.38 28.07 23.43
CA ALA A 513 -43.08 29.30 22.71
C ALA A 513 -41.70 29.25 22.02
N VAL A 514 -40.66 28.69 22.65
CA VAL A 514 -39.33 28.54 22.03
C VAL A 514 -39.38 27.59 20.84
N ARG A 515 -40.16 26.50 20.93
CA ARG A 515 -40.40 25.58 19.80
C ARG A 515 -41.12 26.23 18.63
N GLU A 516 -42.02 27.18 18.89
CA GLU A 516 -42.79 27.90 17.87
C GLU A 516 -42.04 29.11 17.28
N SER A 517 -41.16 29.74 18.05
CA SER A 517 -40.53 31.03 17.72
C SER A 517 -39.15 30.93 17.05
N GLY A 518 -38.49 29.76 17.09
CA GLY A 518 -37.09 29.61 16.68
C GLY A 518 -36.07 30.17 17.70
N PRO A 519 -34.78 30.33 17.34
CA PRO A 519 -33.65 30.48 18.28
C PRO A 519 -33.56 31.89 18.91
N ARG A 520 -34.60 32.30 19.63
CA ARG A 520 -34.57 33.44 20.54
C ARG A 520 -34.40 32.92 21.96
N ALA A 521 -33.26 33.23 22.56
CA ALA A 521 -33.00 33.00 23.96
C ALA A 521 -34.00 33.78 24.82
N THR A 522 -35.04 33.12 25.30
CA THR A 522 -35.90 33.65 26.34
C THR A 522 -35.11 33.69 27.64
N HIS A 523 -35.32 34.75 28.42
CA HIS A 523 -34.76 34.88 29.76
C HIS A 523 -35.96 34.92 30.71
N ASP A 524 -36.06 33.92 31.56
CA ASP A 524 -37.09 33.88 32.60
C ASP A 524 -36.49 33.46 33.95
N HIS A 525 -37.27 33.62 35.02
CA HIS A 525 -36.91 33.19 36.36
C HIS A 525 -37.96 32.23 36.87
N TRP A 526 -37.51 31.04 37.29
CA TRP A 526 -38.37 30.00 37.83
C TRP A 526 -37.91 29.63 39.24
N TRP A 527 -38.85 29.22 40.07
CA TRP A 527 -38.52 28.48 41.28
C TRP A 527 -38.44 26.99 40.94
N VAL A 528 -37.31 26.37 41.22
CA VAL A 528 -37.13 24.91 41.08
C VAL A 528 -37.16 24.24 42.44
N ARG A 529 -37.65 23.00 42.46
CA ARG A 529 -37.70 22.20 43.67
C ARG A 529 -36.32 21.65 43.97
N HIS A 530 -35.81 21.95 45.17
CA HIS A 530 -34.57 21.40 45.71
C HIS A 530 -34.88 20.52 46.93
N ARG A 531 -33.97 19.62 47.31
CA ARG A 531 -34.16 18.72 48.46
C ARG A 531 -34.42 19.46 49.78
N GLU A 532 -33.79 20.62 49.95
CA GLU A 532 -33.85 21.44 51.19
C GLU A 532 -34.79 22.66 51.07
N GLY A 533 -35.54 22.80 49.98
CA GLY A 533 -36.44 23.92 49.77
C GLY A 533 -36.68 24.25 48.31
N ARG A 534 -36.61 25.55 47.98
CA ARG A 534 -36.76 26.05 46.60
C ARG A 534 -35.57 26.94 46.26
N VAL A 535 -35.09 26.82 45.03
CA VAL A 535 -33.98 27.62 44.51
C VAL A 535 -34.53 28.50 43.39
N GLU A 536 -34.14 29.77 43.38
CA GLU A 536 -34.49 30.67 42.29
C GLU A 536 -33.44 30.54 41.20
N VAL A 537 -33.88 30.16 40.00
CA VAL A 537 -33.01 29.99 38.84
C VAL A 537 -33.37 30.96 37.74
N GLU A 538 -32.34 31.58 37.16
CA GLU A 538 -32.43 32.21 35.85
C GLU A 538 -32.37 31.14 34.78
N VAL A 539 -33.29 31.18 33.83
CA VAL A 539 -33.50 30.16 32.82
C VAL A 539 -33.33 30.76 31.44
N ARG A 540 -32.55 30.05 30.62
CA ARG A 540 -32.38 30.36 29.22
C ARG A 540 -32.68 29.12 28.39
N CYS A 541 -33.57 29.25 27.42
CA CYS A 541 -33.91 28.15 26.51
C CYS A 541 -33.52 28.50 25.07
N SER A 542 -32.92 27.54 24.37
CA SER A 542 -32.55 27.65 22.95
C SER A 542 -32.99 26.39 22.19
N ASP A 543 -33.50 26.56 20.97
CA ASP A 543 -33.91 25.45 20.10
C ASP A 543 -32.74 24.97 19.22
N PHE A 544 -32.38 23.70 19.36
CA PHE A 544 -31.34 23.01 18.57
C PHE A 544 -31.87 21.72 17.92
N ARG A 545 -33.18 21.63 17.67
CA ARG A 545 -33.80 20.43 17.06
C ARG A 545 -33.31 20.15 15.64
N ASP A 546 -32.93 21.18 14.88
CA ASP A 546 -32.36 21.04 13.52
C ASP A 546 -30.88 20.62 13.53
N GLU A 547 -30.19 20.72 14.68
CA GLU A 547 -28.81 20.28 14.81
C GLU A 547 -28.73 18.79 15.15
N ARG A 548 -28.18 17.99 14.22
CA ARG A 548 -28.04 16.53 14.36
C ARG A 548 -27.33 16.07 15.62
N THR A 549 -26.49 16.90 16.22
CA THR A 549 -25.72 16.59 17.42
C THR A 549 -26.53 16.71 18.72
N VAL A 550 -27.55 17.56 18.76
CA VAL A 550 -28.34 17.85 19.98
C VAL A 550 -29.77 17.33 19.83
N ALA A 551 -30.40 17.61 18.68
CA ALA A 551 -31.74 17.16 18.31
C ALA A 551 -32.75 17.32 19.46
N GLY A 552 -32.81 18.52 20.04
CA GLY A 552 -33.62 18.85 21.21
C GLY A 552 -33.51 20.31 21.64
N LEU A 553 -34.23 20.69 22.70
CA LEU A 553 -34.11 22.00 23.35
C LEU A 553 -32.95 21.99 24.35
N VAL A 554 -32.14 23.04 24.36
CA VAL A 554 -31.10 23.24 25.38
C VAL A 554 -31.61 24.26 26.39
N VAL A 555 -31.74 23.82 27.65
CA VAL A 555 -32.16 24.65 28.77
C VAL A 555 -30.99 24.85 29.72
N THR A 556 -30.56 26.09 29.89
CA THR A 556 -29.53 26.49 30.82
C THR A 556 -30.19 27.10 32.06
N LEU A 557 -29.83 26.63 33.26
CA LEU A 557 -30.33 27.13 34.53
C LEU A 557 -29.16 27.63 35.38
N ARG A 558 -29.29 28.84 35.93
CA ARG A 558 -28.29 29.44 36.82
C ARG A 558 -28.93 29.80 38.14
N ASP A 559 -28.38 29.29 39.24
CA ASP A 559 -28.83 29.68 40.59
C ASP A 559 -28.47 31.15 40.87
N VAL A 560 -29.49 31.96 41.16
CA VAL A 560 -29.37 33.40 41.46
C VAL A 560 -29.81 33.73 42.88
N THR A 561 -30.07 32.73 43.73
CA THR A 561 -30.66 32.89 45.06
C THR A 561 -29.82 33.81 45.97
N GLU A 562 -28.52 33.53 46.11
CA GLU A 562 -27.61 34.33 46.93
C GLU A 562 -27.33 35.71 46.33
N GLN A 563 -27.21 35.79 44.99
CA GLN A 563 -27.00 37.06 44.31
C GLN A 563 -28.17 38.03 44.57
N ARG A 564 -29.40 37.56 44.42
CA ARG A 564 -30.62 38.36 44.64
C ARG A 564 -30.78 38.76 46.10
N ARG A 565 -30.44 37.87 47.04
CA ARG A 565 -30.46 38.19 48.48
C ARG A 565 -29.51 39.34 48.81
N LEU A 566 -28.28 39.31 48.30
CA LEU A 566 -27.28 40.35 48.50
C LEU A 566 -27.70 41.69 47.84
N GLU A 567 -28.26 41.64 46.63
CA GLU A 567 -28.82 42.83 45.96
C GLU A 567 -29.91 43.51 46.82
N HIS A 568 -30.79 42.72 47.44
CA HIS A 568 -31.85 43.26 48.29
C HIS A 568 -31.31 43.89 49.58
N GLU A 569 -30.36 43.23 50.25
CA GLU A 569 -29.72 43.75 51.47
C GLU A 569 -28.95 45.05 51.22
N LEU A 570 -28.22 45.14 50.10
CA LEU A 570 -27.50 46.35 49.70
C LEU A 570 -28.45 47.51 49.41
N THR A 571 -29.59 47.23 48.76
CA THR A 571 -30.61 48.25 48.46
C THR A 571 -31.22 48.83 49.74
N GLN A 572 -31.54 48.01 50.74
CA GLN A 572 -32.08 48.49 52.02
C GLN A 572 -31.09 49.40 52.77
N ARG A 573 -29.80 49.04 52.78
CA ARG A 573 -28.75 49.85 53.43
C ARG A 573 -28.46 51.17 52.72
N ALA A 574 -28.67 51.25 51.41
CA ALA A 574 -28.38 52.45 50.62
C ALA A 574 -29.38 53.60 50.86
N PHE A 575 -30.62 53.31 51.24
CA PHE A 575 -31.71 54.31 51.30
C PHE A 575 -32.29 54.59 52.70
N HIS A 576 -31.89 53.85 53.72
CA HIS A 576 -32.40 54.01 55.10
C HIS A 576 -31.28 54.23 56.12
N ASP A 577 -31.57 54.98 57.19
CA ASP A 577 -30.68 55.17 58.35
C ASP A 577 -30.67 53.90 59.20
N SER A 578 -29.49 53.33 59.44
CA SER A 578 -29.34 52.03 60.09
C SER A 578 -29.73 52.03 61.58
N LEU A 579 -29.78 53.20 62.22
CA LEU A 579 -30.10 53.32 63.64
C LEU A 579 -31.59 53.57 63.88
N THR A 580 -32.26 54.39 63.07
CA THR A 580 -33.69 54.73 63.25
C THR A 580 -34.62 54.01 62.28
N GLY A 581 -34.12 53.42 61.20
CA GLY A 581 -34.92 52.84 60.11
C GLY A 581 -35.62 53.87 59.21
N LEU A 582 -35.56 55.16 59.56
CA LEU A 582 -36.10 56.24 58.74
C LEU A 582 -35.31 56.36 57.43
N PRO A 583 -35.94 56.85 56.33
CA PRO A 583 -35.23 57.33 55.15
C PRO A 583 -33.96 58.12 55.50
N ASN A 584 -32.85 57.80 54.85
CA ASN A 584 -31.62 58.56 55.00
C ASN A 584 -31.64 59.81 54.11
N ARG A 585 -30.56 60.59 54.15
CA ARG A 585 -30.43 61.81 53.32
C ARG A 585 -30.66 61.56 51.83
N THR A 586 -30.19 60.43 51.30
CA THR A 586 -30.33 60.09 49.87
C THR A 586 -31.80 59.91 49.50
N LEU A 587 -32.54 59.09 50.25
CA LEU A 587 -33.96 58.85 49.99
C LEU A 587 -34.82 60.09 50.28
N LEU A 588 -34.43 60.96 51.22
CA LEU A 588 -35.11 62.24 51.42
C LEU A 588 -35.01 63.14 50.19
N LEU A 589 -33.81 63.30 49.62
CA LEU A 589 -33.60 64.16 48.46
C LEU A 589 -34.41 63.68 47.25
N GLU A 590 -34.44 62.37 47.00
CA GLU A 590 -35.26 61.78 45.95
C GLU A 590 -36.76 62.07 46.16
N ARG A 591 -37.24 61.95 47.40
CA ARG A 591 -38.65 62.24 47.71
C ARG A 591 -38.99 63.72 47.64
N ILE A 592 -38.05 64.62 47.99
CA ILE A 592 -38.21 66.06 47.80
C ILE A 592 -38.34 66.37 46.30
N GLU A 593 -37.47 65.80 45.46
CA GLU A 593 -37.55 66.00 44.01
C GLU A 593 -38.90 65.54 43.44
N ARG A 594 -39.35 64.34 43.82
CA ARG A 594 -40.68 63.83 43.44
C ARG A 594 -41.82 64.72 43.94
N ALA A 595 -41.75 65.21 45.17
CA ALA A 595 -42.75 66.10 45.74
C ALA A 595 -42.81 67.46 45.02
N LEU A 596 -41.66 68.04 44.66
CA LEU A 596 -41.58 69.29 43.89
C LEU A 596 -42.15 69.12 42.47
N LEU A 597 -41.84 68.01 41.80
CA LEU A 597 -42.41 67.68 40.48
C LEU A 597 -43.93 67.51 40.53
N ARG A 598 -44.44 66.88 41.59
CA ARG A 598 -45.88 66.73 41.81
C ARG A 598 -46.55 68.07 42.12
N GLY A 599 -45.95 68.89 42.99
CA GLY A 599 -46.45 70.22 43.33
C GLY A 599 -46.56 71.17 42.14
N ARG A 600 -45.63 71.10 41.17
CA ARG A 600 -45.72 71.84 39.90
C ARG A 600 -46.90 71.43 39.03
N ARG A 601 -47.32 70.17 39.07
CA ARG A 601 -48.44 69.65 38.26
C ARG A 601 -49.80 69.88 38.90
N GLU A 602 -49.88 69.77 40.23
CA GLU A 602 -51.13 69.79 40.99
C GLU A 602 -51.41 71.16 41.65
N GLY A 603 -50.50 72.14 41.54
CA GLY A 603 -50.64 73.47 42.14
C GLY A 603 -50.51 73.49 43.67
N SER A 604 -50.00 72.41 44.28
CA SER A 604 -49.88 72.25 45.73
C SER A 604 -48.52 72.70 46.25
N LEU A 605 -48.50 73.42 47.37
CA LEU A 605 -47.26 73.80 48.07
C LEU A 605 -46.61 72.58 48.74
N THR A 606 -45.31 72.40 48.55
CA THR A 606 -44.50 71.40 49.28
C THR A 606 -43.84 72.07 50.47
N CYS A 607 -44.06 71.55 51.68
CA CYS A 607 -43.43 72.06 52.91
C CYS A 607 -42.30 71.11 53.34
N LEU A 608 -41.15 71.68 53.69
CA LEU A 608 -40.04 70.97 54.33
C LEU A 608 -39.87 71.52 55.75
N LEU A 609 -39.95 70.63 56.74
CA LEU A 609 -39.71 70.96 58.13
C LEU A 609 -38.40 70.31 58.59
N PHE A 610 -37.49 71.11 59.13
CA PHE A 610 -36.31 70.62 59.81
C PHE A 610 -36.57 70.67 61.31
N VAL A 611 -36.39 69.54 61.99
CA VAL A 611 -36.58 69.41 63.45
C VAL A 611 -35.25 69.02 64.05
N ASP A 612 -34.70 69.88 64.89
CA ASP A 612 -33.53 69.56 65.70
C ASP A 612 -33.95 69.17 67.12
N LEU A 613 -33.14 68.35 67.78
CA LEU A 613 -33.38 67.95 69.17
C LEU A 613 -32.53 68.81 70.09
N ASP A 614 -33.18 69.76 70.78
CA ASP A 614 -32.52 70.63 71.76
C ASP A 614 -31.81 69.80 72.84
N ASP A 615 -30.62 70.27 73.21
CA ASP A 615 -29.75 69.66 74.23
C ASP A 615 -29.40 68.18 74.00
N PHE A 616 -29.58 67.63 72.79
CA PHE A 616 -29.24 66.24 72.46
C PHE A 616 -27.77 65.91 72.77
N LYS A 617 -26.87 66.87 72.55
CA LYS A 617 -25.46 66.74 72.89
C LYS A 617 -25.26 66.56 74.40
N GLN A 618 -26.00 67.27 75.23
CA GLN A 618 -25.90 67.14 76.69
C GLN A 618 -26.37 65.76 77.16
N VAL A 619 -27.41 65.19 76.52
CA VAL A 619 -27.85 63.80 76.77
C VAL A 619 -26.73 62.82 76.44
N ASN A 620 -26.07 62.96 75.29
CA ASN A 620 -24.93 62.12 74.92
C ASN A 620 -23.75 62.28 75.89
N ASP A 621 -23.43 63.52 76.28
CA ASP A 621 -22.27 63.84 77.12
C ASP A 621 -22.48 63.39 78.58
N THR A 622 -23.72 63.37 79.06
CA THR A 622 -24.07 63.03 80.46
C THR A 622 -24.48 61.56 80.65
N LEU A 623 -25.22 60.99 79.69
CA LEU A 623 -25.81 59.64 79.79
C LEU A 623 -25.20 58.64 78.80
N GLY A 624 -24.29 59.09 77.94
CA GLY A 624 -23.59 58.28 76.95
C GLY A 624 -24.36 58.12 75.62
N HIS A 625 -23.61 57.76 74.57
CA HIS A 625 -24.15 57.62 73.21
C HIS A 625 -25.27 56.58 73.07
N LEU A 626 -25.25 55.50 73.86
CA LEU A 626 -26.32 54.50 73.82
C LEU A 626 -27.66 55.09 74.29
N ALA A 627 -27.64 55.96 75.30
CA ALA A 627 -28.84 56.66 75.75
C ALA A 627 -29.33 57.66 74.70
N GLY A 628 -28.41 58.35 74.01
CA GLY A 628 -28.74 59.20 72.88
C GLY A 628 -29.31 58.44 71.68
N ASP A 629 -28.78 57.26 71.36
CA ASP A 629 -29.28 56.37 70.31
C ASP A 629 -30.70 55.89 70.63
N HIS A 630 -30.96 55.50 71.88
CA HIS A 630 -32.30 55.16 72.35
C HIS A 630 -33.28 56.34 72.25
N LEU A 631 -32.82 57.56 72.58
CA LEU A 631 -33.62 58.77 72.39
C LEU A 631 -33.93 59.00 70.90
N LEU A 632 -32.96 58.86 70.01
CA LEU A 632 -33.15 59.02 68.57
C LEU A 632 -34.09 57.97 67.98
N MET A 633 -33.97 56.71 68.39
CA MET A 633 -34.92 55.65 68.00
C MET A 633 -36.35 55.95 68.47
N ALA A 634 -36.50 56.40 69.73
CA ALA A 634 -37.80 56.76 70.28
C ALA A 634 -38.42 57.97 69.57
N VAL A 635 -37.63 59.01 69.28
CA VAL A 635 -38.06 60.18 68.52
C VAL A 635 -38.43 59.79 67.09
N GLY A 636 -37.58 59.02 66.41
CA GLY A 636 -37.83 58.56 65.05
C GLY A 636 -39.11 57.74 64.93
N SER A 637 -39.35 56.83 65.88
CA SER A 637 -40.60 56.05 65.95
C SER A 637 -41.83 56.93 66.21
N ARG A 638 -41.72 57.93 67.11
CA ARG A 638 -42.81 58.87 67.39
C ARG A 638 -43.16 59.74 66.19
N LEU A 639 -42.14 60.28 65.49
CA LEU A 639 -42.33 61.06 64.27
C LEU A 639 -42.97 60.22 63.16
N ALA A 640 -42.49 59.00 62.93
CA ALA A 640 -43.06 58.10 61.91
C ALA A 640 -44.53 57.77 62.17
N LYS A 641 -44.93 57.64 63.45
CA LYS A 641 -46.33 57.38 63.85
C LYS A 641 -47.24 58.61 63.78
N ALA A 642 -46.69 59.81 63.95
CA ALA A 642 -47.44 61.06 63.88
C ALA A 642 -47.72 61.52 62.45
N LEU A 643 -46.92 61.06 61.49
CA LEU A 643 -47.01 61.42 60.07
C LEU A 643 -48.01 60.56 59.30
N ARG A 644 -48.62 61.13 58.25
CA ARG A 644 -49.51 60.39 57.34
C ARG A 644 -48.67 59.55 56.37
N ARG A 645 -49.28 58.56 55.72
CA ARG A 645 -48.61 57.68 54.73
C ARG A 645 -47.96 58.43 53.56
N THR A 646 -48.42 59.64 53.26
CA THR A 646 -47.90 60.50 52.19
C THR A 646 -46.71 61.35 52.61
N ASP A 647 -46.48 61.49 53.92
CA ASP A 647 -45.43 62.33 54.46
C ASP A 647 -44.15 61.50 54.64
N THR A 648 -43.00 62.16 54.70
CA THR A 648 -41.71 61.49 54.85
C THR A 648 -40.95 62.09 56.02
N ALA A 649 -40.77 61.31 57.08
CA ALA A 649 -39.72 61.58 58.06
C ALA A 649 -38.40 60.99 57.56
N ALA A 650 -37.32 61.75 57.66
CA ALA A 650 -35.99 61.28 57.34
C ALA A 650 -35.00 61.75 58.41
N ARG A 651 -33.95 60.96 58.65
CA ARG A 651 -32.86 61.36 59.54
C ARG A 651 -31.68 61.87 58.72
N LEU A 652 -31.26 63.10 59.01
CA LEU A 652 -30.21 63.80 58.26
C LEU A 652 -28.83 63.78 58.94
N GLY A 653 -28.77 63.44 60.24
CA GLY A 653 -27.54 63.33 61.00
C GLY A 653 -27.15 61.88 61.26
N GLY A 654 -26.16 61.37 60.53
CA GLY A 654 -25.73 59.98 60.65
C GLY A 654 -24.69 59.54 59.61
N SER A 655 -23.54 60.22 59.54
CA SER A 655 -22.38 59.68 58.82
C SER A 655 -21.10 59.75 59.68
N ARG A 656 -20.91 58.64 60.42
CA ARG A 656 -19.72 58.06 61.10
C ARG A 656 -19.13 58.71 62.37
N PRO A 657 -18.76 57.88 63.38
CA PRO A 657 -17.74 58.24 64.36
C PRO A 657 -16.36 58.08 63.70
N ALA A 658 -15.62 59.18 63.54
CA ALA A 658 -14.23 59.15 63.06
C ALA A 658 -13.28 59.52 64.21
N ARG A 659 -12.48 58.54 64.68
CA ARG A 659 -11.27 58.77 65.46
C ARG A 659 -10.15 59.27 64.52
N SER A 660 -9.87 60.58 64.57
CA SER A 660 -8.59 61.36 64.61
C SER A 660 -7.25 60.77 64.07
N PRO A 661 -6.18 61.54 63.72
CA PRO A 661 -5.97 63.02 63.62
C PRO A 661 -5.32 63.50 62.29
N GLY A 662 -5.30 64.82 62.03
CA GLY A 662 -4.21 65.43 61.25
C GLY A 662 -4.57 66.52 60.23
N ARG A 663 -4.31 67.78 60.61
CA ARG A 663 -3.95 68.96 59.79
C ARG A 663 -5.00 69.69 58.91
N TRP A 664 -4.90 71.01 59.03
CA TRP A 664 -5.65 72.10 58.42
C TRP A 664 -5.09 72.50 57.04
N SER A 665 -5.93 73.00 56.12
CA SER A 665 -5.82 74.38 55.56
C SER A 665 -6.93 74.73 54.55
N SER A 666 -7.67 75.79 54.86
CA SER A 666 -8.14 76.93 54.02
C SER A 666 -8.30 76.80 52.49
N ALA A 667 -9.49 77.14 51.99
CA ALA A 667 -9.76 78.37 51.20
C ALA A 667 -11.20 78.35 50.58
N PRO A 668 -11.79 79.52 50.24
CA PRO A 668 -13.23 79.78 50.29
C PRO A 668 -13.90 79.98 48.92
N GLY A 669 -15.24 79.99 48.90
CA GLY A 669 -16.01 80.51 47.75
C GLY A 669 -17.54 80.42 47.93
N PRO A 670 -18.26 81.55 47.99
CA PRO A 670 -19.72 81.58 48.09
C PRO A 670 -20.35 81.55 46.70
N ILE A 671 -21.49 80.87 46.52
CA ILE A 671 -22.40 81.17 45.40
C ILE A 671 -23.80 81.40 45.97
N SER A 672 -24.14 82.68 46.00
CA SER A 672 -25.46 83.24 46.21
C SER A 672 -26.16 83.44 44.87
N THR A 673 -27.48 83.23 44.89
CA THR A 673 -28.55 83.82 44.06
C THR A 673 -28.62 83.51 42.56
N ARG A 674 -29.71 82.80 42.19
CA ARG A 674 -30.97 83.46 41.79
C ARG A 674 -32.17 82.66 42.27
#